data_AF-A0A654E4X1-F1
#
_entry.id   AF-A0A654E4X1-F1
#
_cell.length_a   1.000
_cell.length_b   1.000
_cell.length_c   1.000
_cell.angle_alpha   90.00
_cell.angle_beta   90.00
_cell.angle_gamma   90.00
#
_symmetry.space_group_name_H-M   'P 1'
#
loop_
_entity.id
_entity.type
_entity.pdbx_description
1 polymer ?
#
loop_
_entity_poly.entity_id
_entity_poly.type
_entity_poly.pdbx_seq_one_letter_code
_entity_poly.pdbx_strand_id
1 'polypeptide(L)'
;MHLLTKLFLIFIALIFGHLAKAQTYTEQYRMQYHFSPERNWVNDPCGMVYLSGTYHLMYQYNPHGTQWGNMSWGHATSTDLMHWKEQGVVLYNDSQGAIFSGGAVIDYHNTSGFGDSAMVAIYTSAGQTQKQSLAYSLDQGINWTKYSGNPVLPNKGIIDFRDPTVLWHESTHTWVMTLAEQDQIGFYSSPNLKDWTYQSAFGKGMGAHGGVWECPDLFQLEVQGTSRKLWVLMVSINPGSPSGGSGTQYFVGDFDGKSFTLTPEFELLLNPQPTDEVLVFEDFESGYENWTVTGTAFGHAPVAGTLPDQQLVTNYQGDQLVNSYLNGDAATGSLTSAPFIIESNYINFLIGGGHHPDLTAIKLIVDDQVVRSATGSNTEQLRWYAWDVSEYAGKSAQLKIVDEVTGGWGHINVDHVYFSDRAIVQKEAFWVNHGPDDYAGRSFQQTPDGRVLWMSWMNNWSYAGNLPTSTWRGGMSLPRELTLKETPAGIRLFQQPAAEVYELRQDTLVIQGDLDALNTALVGRAQSSNQYELRFSINQTNTQSGAGVILAAEGSYYTQIGYDPKTAKVFLDRKHSGVAFSGDYTQLFDFSTSELQSLNFQIFVDQSSVEVFVNDGEELISARIFPTSGATGLRFYGDVGSITEVSHFEYGNIWRGEEALVTFTPKSRVKIFPNPSQGKFRVEGVKSLAHVELIGMSGNRLPFTISTKNEGYEIVLDNETYSGVIILRIVADNQIITEQLINQ
;
A
#
# COMPACT_ATOMS: atom_id res chain seq x y z
N MET A 1 37.21 -9.97 -59.66
CA MET A 1 37.18 -10.62 -58.33
C MET A 1 36.80 -9.68 -57.19
N HIS A 2 37.24 -8.41 -57.18
CA HIS A 2 36.89 -7.43 -56.10
C HIS A 2 35.45 -6.88 -56.10
N LEU A 3 34.71 -6.94 -57.21
CA LEU A 3 33.33 -6.45 -57.25
C LEU A 3 32.33 -7.45 -56.63
N LEU A 4 32.57 -8.76 -56.81
CA LEU A 4 31.75 -9.81 -56.22
C LEU A 4 31.92 -9.94 -54.69
N THR A 5 33.11 -9.64 -54.16
CA THR A 5 33.35 -9.67 -52.70
C THR A 5 32.66 -8.51 -51.98
N LYS A 6 32.56 -7.33 -52.60
CA LYS A 6 31.84 -6.17 -52.05
C LYS A 6 30.32 -6.34 -52.09
N LEU A 7 29.78 -6.94 -53.15
CA LEU A 7 28.34 -7.25 -53.26
C LEU A 7 27.92 -8.35 -52.26
N PHE A 8 28.77 -9.35 -51.99
CA PHE A 8 28.50 -10.39 -51.00
C PHE A 8 28.52 -9.87 -49.55
N LEU A 9 29.43 -8.93 -49.22
CA LEU A 9 29.48 -8.27 -47.90
C LEU A 9 28.31 -7.30 -47.67
N ILE A 10 27.83 -6.60 -48.70
CA ILE A 10 26.63 -5.75 -48.62
C ILE A 10 25.35 -6.61 -48.50
N PHE A 11 25.30 -7.77 -49.15
CA PHE A 11 24.18 -8.71 -49.02
C PHE A 11 24.12 -9.38 -47.63
N ILE A 12 25.27 -9.67 -47.01
CA ILE A 12 25.34 -10.16 -45.62
C ILE A 12 24.98 -9.05 -44.62
N ALA A 13 25.38 -7.79 -44.85
CA ALA A 13 24.95 -6.66 -44.02
C ALA A 13 23.44 -6.37 -44.13
N LEU A 14 22.82 -6.66 -45.27
CA LEU A 14 21.36 -6.56 -45.47
C LEU A 14 20.57 -7.74 -44.91
N ILE A 15 21.19 -8.91 -44.70
CA ILE A 15 20.56 -10.07 -44.05
C ILE A 15 20.76 -10.04 -42.51
N PHE A 16 21.81 -9.39 -42.02
CA PHE A 16 22.06 -9.18 -40.58
C PHE A 16 21.67 -7.79 -40.05
N GLY A 17 21.13 -6.93 -40.90
CA GLY A 17 20.29 -5.81 -40.47
C GLY A 17 18.96 -6.35 -39.94
N HIS A 18 18.99 -7.08 -38.83
CA HIS A 18 17.81 -7.17 -37.98
C HIS A 18 17.46 -5.73 -37.63
N LEU A 19 16.41 -5.23 -38.28
CA LEU A 19 15.57 -4.19 -37.74
C LEU A 19 15.40 -4.52 -36.25
N ALA A 20 16.06 -3.77 -35.39
CA ALA A 20 15.60 -3.61 -34.03
C ALA A 20 14.23 -2.95 -34.16
N LYS A 21 13.19 -3.76 -34.37
CA LYS A 21 11.82 -3.30 -34.19
C LYS A 21 11.77 -2.80 -32.75
N ALA A 22 11.44 -1.53 -32.56
CA ALA A 22 11.12 -1.01 -31.25
C ALA A 22 10.08 -1.95 -30.63
N GLN A 23 10.33 -2.37 -29.40
CA GLN A 23 9.44 -3.29 -28.71
C GLN A 23 8.07 -2.60 -28.57
N THR A 24 7.02 -3.25 -29.05
CA THR A 24 5.67 -2.65 -29.18
C THR A 24 4.87 -2.70 -27.89
N TYR A 25 5.45 -3.20 -26.79
CA TYR A 25 4.74 -3.46 -25.53
C TYR A 25 3.54 -4.40 -25.68
N THR A 26 3.61 -5.33 -26.62
CA THR A 26 2.55 -6.30 -26.91
C THR A 26 2.93 -7.73 -26.48
N GLU A 27 3.93 -7.88 -25.60
CA GLU A 27 4.30 -9.19 -25.07
C GLU A 27 3.17 -9.75 -24.22
N GLN A 28 3.08 -11.08 -24.14
CA GLN A 28 2.24 -11.73 -23.15
C GLN A 28 2.55 -11.17 -21.75
N TYR A 29 1.50 -10.90 -20.98
CA TYR A 29 1.55 -10.32 -19.64
C TYR A 29 1.99 -8.86 -19.57
N ARG A 30 2.35 -8.20 -20.68
CA ARG A 30 2.74 -6.80 -20.63
C ARG A 30 1.59 -5.96 -20.12
N MET A 31 1.77 -5.34 -18.95
CA MET A 31 0.77 -4.43 -18.40
C MET A 31 0.64 -3.23 -19.33
N GLN A 32 -0.59 -2.90 -19.72
CA GLN A 32 -0.91 -1.91 -20.74
C GLN A 32 -1.18 -0.53 -20.16
N TYR A 33 -1.43 -0.40 -18.86
CA TYR A 33 -1.59 0.90 -18.21
C TYR A 33 -0.87 1.00 -16.85
N HIS A 34 0.09 0.10 -16.62
CA HIS A 34 1.07 0.21 -15.55
C HIS A 34 2.47 0.34 -16.14
N PHE A 35 3.32 1.16 -15.52
CA PHE A 35 4.70 1.29 -15.98
C PHE A 35 5.46 -0.03 -15.82
N SER A 36 6.17 -0.44 -16.87
CA SER A 36 7.21 -1.46 -16.84
C SER A 36 8.29 -1.08 -17.85
N PRO A 37 9.57 -1.40 -17.61
CA PRO A 37 10.61 -1.07 -18.57
C PRO A 37 10.43 -1.90 -19.84
N GLU A 38 10.87 -1.38 -20.97
CA GLU A 38 10.86 -2.02 -22.28
C GLU A 38 11.43 -3.44 -22.18
N ARG A 39 12.53 -3.55 -21.44
CA ARG A 39 13.28 -4.79 -21.21
C ARG A 39 13.91 -4.81 -19.82
N ASN A 40 14.38 -5.99 -19.43
CA ASN A 40 15.12 -6.32 -18.23
C ASN A 40 14.35 -6.17 -16.90
N TRP A 41 15.07 -6.30 -15.80
CA TRP A 41 14.56 -6.24 -14.43
C TRP A 41 14.34 -4.81 -13.95
N VAL A 42 13.19 -4.57 -13.31
CA VAL A 42 12.92 -3.40 -12.46
C VAL A 42 12.48 -3.84 -11.06
N ASN A 43 12.90 -3.08 -10.04
CA ASN A 43 12.28 -3.09 -8.72
C ASN A 43 11.85 -1.69 -8.28
N ASP A 44 12.39 -1.17 -7.19
CA ASP A 44 11.86 -0.03 -6.44
C ASP A 44 11.74 1.23 -7.32
N PRO A 45 10.62 1.98 -7.23
CA PRO A 45 10.58 3.36 -7.69
C PRO A 45 11.59 4.19 -6.89
N CYS A 46 12.31 5.07 -7.59
CA CYS A 46 13.36 5.92 -7.07
C CYS A 46 13.19 7.34 -7.61
N GLY A 47 13.81 8.31 -6.94
CA GLY A 47 14.00 9.65 -7.52
C GLY A 47 12.73 10.35 -8.02
N MET A 48 11.55 10.01 -7.48
CA MET A 48 10.28 10.49 -8.02
C MET A 48 10.08 11.97 -7.71
N VAL A 49 10.06 12.80 -8.75
CA VAL A 49 9.99 14.26 -8.61
C VAL A 49 9.25 14.88 -9.78
N TYR A 50 8.55 15.98 -9.53
CA TYR A 50 7.98 16.82 -10.56
C TYR A 50 8.84 18.07 -10.81
N LEU A 51 9.13 18.35 -12.08
CA LEU A 51 9.83 19.57 -12.49
C LEU A 51 9.30 20.06 -13.83
N SER A 52 8.91 21.34 -13.90
CA SER A 52 8.63 22.05 -15.15
C SER A 52 7.63 21.33 -16.08
N GLY A 53 6.51 20.82 -15.55
CA GLY A 53 5.51 20.11 -16.36
C GLY A 53 5.74 18.61 -16.51
N THR A 54 6.81 18.07 -15.92
CA THR A 54 7.23 16.68 -16.11
C THR A 54 7.32 15.95 -14.79
N TYR A 55 6.65 14.81 -14.69
CA TYR A 55 6.88 13.79 -13.67
C TYR A 55 8.06 12.92 -14.09
N HIS A 56 9.04 12.78 -13.20
CA HIS A 56 10.20 11.90 -13.35
C HIS A 56 10.01 10.67 -12.48
N LEU A 57 10.09 9.49 -13.08
CA LEU A 57 10.13 8.20 -12.41
C LEU A 57 11.50 7.58 -12.67
N MET A 58 12.39 7.61 -11.68
CA MET A 58 13.57 6.74 -11.70
C MET A 58 13.23 5.41 -11.03
N TYR A 59 14.03 4.39 -11.25
CA TYR A 59 13.77 3.08 -10.70
C TYR A 59 15.02 2.21 -10.67
N GLN A 60 15.10 1.31 -9.69
CA GLN A 60 16.12 0.27 -9.64
C GLN A 60 16.02 -0.61 -10.90
N TYR A 61 17.14 -0.74 -11.62
CA TYR A 61 17.16 -1.34 -12.94
C TYR A 61 18.42 -2.19 -13.18
N ASN A 62 18.27 -3.36 -13.79
CA ASN A 62 19.40 -4.10 -14.35
C ASN A 62 19.48 -3.87 -15.87
N PRO A 63 20.44 -3.09 -16.39
CA PRO A 63 20.55 -2.87 -17.83
C PRO A 63 21.00 -4.11 -18.63
N HIS A 64 21.37 -5.20 -17.97
CA HIS A 64 22.02 -6.36 -18.59
C HIS A 64 21.22 -7.66 -18.49
N GLY A 65 20.04 -7.67 -17.86
CA GLY A 65 19.22 -8.88 -17.82
C GLY A 65 17.94 -8.79 -16.99
N THR A 66 17.12 -9.83 -17.10
CA THR A 66 15.79 -9.95 -16.47
C THR A 66 15.84 -10.47 -15.03
N GLN A 67 17.01 -10.48 -14.42
CA GLN A 67 17.21 -10.88 -13.03
C GLN A 67 17.83 -9.74 -12.24
N TRP A 68 17.67 -9.77 -10.93
CA TRP A 68 18.35 -8.81 -10.06
C TRP A 68 19.87 -8.93 -10.19
N GLY A 69 20.57 -7.78 -10.26
CA GLY A 69 22.02 -7.68 -10.43
C GLY A 69 22.44 -6.46 -11.26
N ASN A 70 23.69 -5.99 -11.12
CA ASN A 70 24.18 -4.75 -11.79
C ASN A 70 23.28 -3.53 -11.58
N MET A 71 22.76 -3.35 -10.36
CA MET A 71 21.77 -2.31 -10.08
C MET A 71 22.27 -0.92 -10.45
N SER A 72 21.42 -0.25 -11.22
CA SER A 72 21.54 1.08 -11.79
C SER A 72 20.19 1.78 -11.63
N TRP A 73 20.11 3.09 -11.86
CA TRP A 73 18.81 3.76 -12.00
C TRP A 73 18.44 3.94 -13.47
N GLY A 74 17.34 3.31 -13.87
CA GLY A 74 16.61 3.68 -15.08
C GLY A 74 15.79 4.95 -14.86
N HIS A 75 15.31 5.55 -15.95
CA HIS A 75 14.54 6.78 -15.91
C HIS A 75 13.44 6.79 -16.96
N ALA A 76 12.23 7.16 -16.55
CA ALA A 76 11.09 7.47 -17.39
C ALA A 76 10.48 8.82 -17.01
N THR A 77 9.83 9.47 -17.96
CA THR A 77 9.14 10.74 -17.76
C THR A 77 7.72 10.68 -18.29
N SER A 78 6.80 11.38 -17.64
CA SER A 78 5.43 11.60 -18.10
C SER A 78 4.99 13.04 -17.84
N THR A 79 4.04 13.54 -18.63
CA THR A 79 3.35 14.81 -18.35
C THR A 79 2.02 14.63 -17.63
N ASP A 80 1.58 13.37 -17.46
CA ASP A 80 0.24 13.02 -16.97
C ASP A 80 0.24 11.77 -16.08
N LEU A 81 1.39 11.37 -15.51
CA LEU A 81 1.59 10.17 -14.69
C LEU A 81 1.27 8.82 -15.36
N MET A 82 0.76 8.81 -16.59
CA MET A 82 0.31 7.59 -17.27
C MET A 82 1.12 7.30 -18.52
N HIS A 83 1.29 8.25 -19.43
CA HIS A 83 1.98 8.04 -20.71
C HIS A 83 3.50 8.20 -20.58
N TRP A 84 4.14 7.15 -20.08
CA TRP A 84 5.57 7.12 -19.81
C TRP A 84 6.43 7.04 -21.08
N LYS A 85 7.50 7.83 -21.09
CA LYS A 85 8.61 7.74 -22.04
C LYS A 85 9.89 7.40 -21.30
N GLU A 86 10.46 6.24 -21.60
CA GLU A 86 11.80 5.90 -21.11
C GLU A 86 12.88 6.81 -21.70
N GLN A 87 13.81 7.21 -20.84
CA GLN A 87 14.97 8.05 -21.16
C GLN A 87 16.27 7.24 -21.14
N GLY A 88 16.24 6.00 -20.64
CA GLY A 88 17.40 5.12 -20.49
C GLY A 88 17.95 5.11 -19.07
N VAL A 89 19.20 4.69 -18.92
CA VAL A 89 19.86 4.60 -17.62
C VAL A 89 20.57 5.91 -17.31
N VAL A 90 20.29 6.47 -16.14
CA VAL A 90 20.84 7.76 -15.69
C VAL A 90 21.96 7.60 -14.66
N LEU A 91 21.95 6.52 -13.87
CA LEU A 91 23.02 6.22 -12.90
C LEU A 91 23.45 4.76 -13.01
N TYR A 92 24.59 4.52 -13.65
CA TYR A 92 25.22 3.19 -13.68
C TYR A 92 25.96 2.88 -12.38
N ASN A 93 26.14 1.60 -12.06
CA ASN A 93 27.08 1.19 -11.01
C ASN A 93 28.52 1.66 -11.30
N ASP A 94 29.34 1.77 -10.25
CA ASP A 94 30.75 2.15 -10.40
C ASP A 94 31.62 1.53 -9.28
N SER A 95 32.84 2.03 -9.11
CA SER A 95 33.77 1.58 -8.07
C SER A 95 33.25 1.72 -6.63
N GLN A 96 32.23 2.55 -6.38
CA GLN A 96 31.58 2.69 -5.08
C GLN A 96 30.58 1.56 -4.81
N GLY A 97 30.14 0.84 -5.83
CA GLY A 97 29.21 -0.28 -5.75
C GLY A 97 28.04 -0.19 -6.72
N ALA A 98 27.06 -1.06 -6.51
CA ALA A 98 25.77 -0.99 -7.20
C ALA A 98 24.98 0.24 -6.75
N ILE A 99 24.14 0.79 -7.62
CA ILE A 99 23.24 1.89 -7.29
C ILE A 99 21.96 1.27 -6.71
N PHE A 100 21.77 1.42 -5.41
CA PHE A 100 20.58 1.02 -4.67
C PHE A 100 19.63 2.20 -4.52
N SER A 101 18.46 1.95 -3.96
CA SER A 101 17.31 2.86 -3.95
C SER A 101 17.57 4.16 -3.19
N GLY A 102 16.69 5.12 -3.42
CA GLY A 102 16.73 6.46 -2.82
C GLY A 102 15.83 7.47 -3.53
N GLY A 103 15.82 8.69 -3.02
CA GLY A 103 14.97 9.80 -3.49
C GLY A 103 15.69 10.81 -4.38
N ALA A 104 14.92 11.80 -4.85
CA ALA A 104 15.44 12.99 -5.52
C ALA A 104 14.59 14.20 -5.12
N VAL A 105 15.23 15.37 -5.13
CA VAL A 105 14.61 16.66 -4.79
C VAL A 105 15.05 17.74 -5.77
N ILE A 106 14.29 18.83 -5.86
CA ILE A 106 14.71 20.04 -6.56
C ILE A 106 15.29 21.04 -5.55
N ASP A 107 16.59 21.34 -5.68
CA ASP A 107 17.28 22.33 -4.86
C ASP A 107 17.10 23.75 -5.45
N TYR A 108 15.90 24.31 -5.29
CA TYR A 108 15.53 25.63 -5.81
C TYR A 108 16.42 26.78 -5.29
N HIS A 109 17.05 26.59 -4.13
CA HIS A 109 17.88 27.60 -3.48
C HIS A 109 19.38 27.35 -3.65
N ASN A 110 19.77 26.35 -4.44
CA ASN A 110 21.16 25.98 -4.66
C ASN A 110 21.96 25.81 -3.36
N THR A 111 21.29 25.25 -2.33
CA THR A 111 21.90 24.96 -1.03
C THR A 111 23.06 23.98 -1.15
N SER A 112 22.98 23.06 -2.12
CA SER A 112 24.02 22.11 -2.46
C SER A 112 25.23 22.75 -3.15
N GLY A 113 25.06 23.91 -3.80
CA GLY A 113 26.08 24.55 -4.62
C GLY A 113 26.29 23.89 -5.99
N PHE A 114 25.40 22.98 -6.43
CA PHE A 114 25.51 22.34 -7.75
C PHE A 114 24.99 23.21 -8.90
N GLY A 115 24.10 24.16 -8.62
CA GLY A 115 23.47 25.03 -9.60
C GLY A 115 22.02 25.33 -9.23
N ASP A 116 21.47 26.37 -9.86
CA ASP A 116 20.10 26.81 -9.59
C ASP A 116 19.08 25.75 -10.03
N SER A 117 18.14 25.41 -9.14
CA SER A 117 17.12 24.38 -9.37
C SER A 117 17.70 23.04 -9.81
N ALA A 118 18.89 22.69 -9.30
CA ALA A 118 19.49 21.40 -9.56
C ALA A 118 18.56 20.29 -9.07
N MET A 119 18.32 19.30 -9.92
CA MET A 119 17.69 18.06 -9.49
C MET A 119 18.77 17.21 -8.82
N VAL A 120 18.61 16.91 -7.53
CA VAL A 120 19.62 16.20 -6.74
C VAL A 120 19.05 14.85 -6.32
N ALA A 121 19.67 13.77 -6.80
CA ALA A 121 19.39 12.42 -6.40
C ALA A 121 20.28 12.05 -5.21
N ILE A 122 19.69 11.36 -4.24
CA ILE A 122 20.39 10.76 -3.12
C ILE A 122 20.09 9.27 -3.11
N TYR A 123 21.13 8.46 -3.07
CA TYR A 123 21.01 7.03 -3.31
C TYR A 123 22.04 6.24 -2.50
N THR A 124 21.73 4.97 -2.29
CA THR A 124 22.67 4.06 -1.63
C THR A 124 23.70 3.55 -2.64
N SER A 125 24.98 3.72 -2.37
CA SER A 125 26.05 3.01 -3.05
C SER A 125 26.33 1.70 -2.31
N ALA A 126 25.91 0.58 -2.87
CA ALA A 126 26.04 -0.75 -2.28
C ALA A 126 27.31 -1.46 -2.78
N GLY A 127 28.41 -1.24 -2.05
CA GLY A 127 29.71 -1.87 -2.30
C GLY A 127 30.09 -2.83 -1.18
N GLN A 128 31.30 -2.69 -0.63
CA GLN A 128 31.71 -3.44 0.58
C GLN A 128 30.80 -3.14 1.79
N THR A 129 30.30 -1.92 1.87
CA THR A 129 29.29 -1.45 2.83
C THR A 129 28.25 -0.62 2.10
N GLN A 130 27.06 -0.46 2.67
CA GLN A 130 26.02 0.46 2.15
C GLN A 130 26.27 1.89 2.66
N LYS A 131 26.34 2.88 1.78
CA LYS A 131 26.68 4.29 2.10
C LYS A 131 25.89 5.23 1.21
N GLN A 132 25.63 6.46 1.65
CA GLN A 132 24.76 7.38 0.90
C GLN A 132 25.57 8.35 0.05
N SER A 133 25.17 8.50 -1.21
CA SER A 133 25.86 9.26 -2.25
C SER A 133 24.89 10.18 -2.98
N LEU A 134 25.42 11.20 -3.65
CA LEU A 134 24.67 12.16 -4.45
C LEU A 134 25.00 12.06 -5.94
N ALA A 135 24.01 12.36 -6.76
CA ALA A 135 24.19 12.81 -8.14
C ALA A 135 23.30 14.02 -8.38
N TYR A 136 23.62 14.83 -9.38
CA TYR A 136 22.81 15.98 -9.73
C TYR A 136 22.66 16.14 -11.24
N SER A 137 21.55 16.75 -11.65
CA SER A 137 21.28 17.18 -13.02
C SER A 137 20.98 18.67 -13.04
N LEU A 138 21.53 19.35 -14.05
CA LEU A 138 21.34 20.78 -14.32
C LEU A 138 20.52 21.04 -15.59
N ASP A 139 20.00 19.98 -16.20
CA ASP A 139 19.27 19.99 -17.46
C ASP A 139 17.98 19.18 -17.38
N GLN A 140 17.28 19.33 -16.24
CA GLN A 140 15.96 18.74 -15.99
C GLN A 140 15.97 17.21 -16.07
N GLY A 141 16.97 16.57 -15.46
CA GLY A 141 17.06 15.12 -15.34
C GLY A 141 17.56 14.40 -16.59
N ILE A 142 18.01 15.11 -17.64
CA ILE A 142 18.51 14.49 -18.88
C ILE A 142 19.91 13.90 -18.66
N ASN A 143 20.85 14.69 -18.14
CA ASN A 143 22.20 14.25 -17.83
C ASN A 143 22.49 14.36 -16.33
N TRP A 144 23.18 13.35 -15.81
CA TRP A 144 23.49 13.23 -14.39
C TRP A 144 25.00 13.19 -14.14
N THR A 145 25.43 13.96 -13.15
CA THR A 145 26.82 13.98 -12.67
C THR A 145 26.84 13.47 -11.24
N LYS A 146 27.57 12.37 -10.99
CA LYS A 146 27.82 11.91 -9.61
C LYS A 146 28.73 12.88 -8.89
N TYR A 147 28.39 13.21 -7.64
CA TYR A 147 29.19 14.11 -6.84
C TYR A 147 30.57 13.51 -6.53
N SER A 148 31.63 14.25 -6.84
CA SER A 148 33.02 13.79 -6.64
C SER A 148 33.39 13.59 -5.17
N GLY A 149 32.65 14.19 -4.24
CA GLY A 149 32.84 14.03 -2.80
C GLY A 149 32.11 12.82 -2.20
N ASN A 150 31.52 11.94 -3.00
CA ASN A 150 30.82 10.77 -2.50
C ASN A 150 31.73 9.77 -1.77
N PRO A 151 31.22 9.06 -0.74
CA PRO A 151 29.86 9.18 -0.17
C PRO A 151 29.70 10.43 0.71
N VAL A 152 28.49 10.98 0.77
CA VAL A 152 28.13 12.09 1.68
C VAL A 152 27.73 11.61 3.08
N LEU A 153 27.31 10.36 3.22
CA LEU A 153 27.08 9.72 4.52
C LEU A 153 27.69 8.30 4.52
N PRO A 154 28.89 8.11 5.13
CA PRO A 154 29.51 6.80 5.22
C PRO A 154 28.73 5.86 6.14
N ASN A 155 28.88 4.55 5.93
CA ASN A 155 28.31 3.53 6.81
C ASN A 155 28.91 3.61 8.22
N LYS A 156 28.08 3.38 9.25
CA LYS A 156 28.48 3.43 10.67
C LYS A 156 28.64 2.05 11.33
N GLY A 157 28.91 1.01 10.54
CA GLY A 157 28.95 -0.38 11.01
C GLY A 157 27.58 -1.08 11.03
N ILE A 158 26.60 -0.54 10.30
CA ILE A 158 25.24 -1.05 10.21
C ILE A 158 25.13 -1.87 8.91
N ILE A 159 24.74 -3.14 9.03
CA ILE A 159 24.69 -4.08 7.88
C ILE A 159 23.73 -3.57 6.81
N ASP A 160 22.50 -3.25 7.23
CA ASP A 160 21.44 -2.68 6.41
C ASP A 160 21.35 -1.17 6.67
N PHE A 161 21.88 -0.36 5.76
CA PHE A 161 22.01 1.09 5.88
C PHE A 161 21.75 1.76 4.54
N ARG A 162 20.47 1.91 4.18
CA ARG A 162 20.08 2.18 2.79
C ARG A 162 18.77 2.96 2.63
N ASP A 163 18.46 3.20 1.37
CA ASP A 163 17.20 3.71 0.85
C ASP A 163 16.84 5.15 1.25
N PRO A 164 17.79 6.11 1.21
CA PRO A 164 17.56 7.47 1.68
C PRO A 164 16.45 8.17 0.91
N THR A 165 15.42 8.65 1.61
CA THR A 165 14.45 9.62 1.07
C THR A 165 14.73 10.98 1.69
N VAL A 166 14.68 12.03 0.88
CA VAL A 166 14.94 13.40 1.35
C VAL A 166 13.78 14.32 0.99
N LEU A 167 13.44 15.20 1.92
CA LEU A 167 12.51 16.31 1.73
C LEU A 167 13.09 17.61 2.30
N TRP A 168 12.59 18.74 1.83
CA TRP A 168 12.85 20.03 2.45
C TRP A 168 11.86 20.28 3.58
N HIS A 169 12.34 20.46 4.81
CA HIS A 169 11.49 20.70 5.96
C HIS A 169 11.32 22.21 6.19
N GLU A 170 10.17 22.73 5.77
CA GLU A 170 9.89 24.17 5.71
C GLU A 170 10.05 24.88 7.06
N SER A 171 9.61 24.27 8.16
CA SER A 171 9.62 24.94 9.47
C SER A 171 11.04 25.12 10.02
N THR A 172 11.96 24.18 9.76
CA THR A 172 13.35 24.26 10.22
C THR A 172 14.32 24.77 9.16
N HIS A 173 13.88 24.94 7.91
CA HIS A 173 14.70 25.35 6.77
C HIS A 173 15.93 24.44 6.58
N THR A 174 15.70 23.13 6.65
CA THR A 174 16.75 22.12 6.48
C THR A 174 16.26 20.97 5.62
N TRP A 175 17.17 20.33 4.91
CA TRP A 175 16.91 19.01 4.33
C TRP A 175 16.81 17.98 5.44
N VAL A 176 15.83 17.09 5.32
CA VAL A 176 15.65 15.95 6.21
C VAL A 176 15.76 14.67 5.39
N MET A 177 16.55 13.72 5.87
CA MET A 177 16.66 12.38 5.32
C MET A 177 16.03 11.37 6.29
N THR A 178 15.19 10.50 5.76
CA THR A 178 14.85 9.22 6.36
C THR A 178 15.73 8.14 5.76
N LEU A 179 16.25 7.25 6.61
CA LEU A 179 17.16 6.19 6.20
C LEU A 179 16.81 4.89 6.93
N ALA A 180 16.71 3.79 6.19
CA ALA A 180 16.54 2.48 6.81
C ALA A 180 17.87 2.03 7.44
N GLU A 181 17.82 1.72 8.73
CA GLU A 181 18.94 1.26 9.54
C GLU A 181 18.56 -0.06 10.23
N GLN A 182 18.66 -1.18 9.51
CA GLN A 182 18.15 -2.51 9.90
C GLN A 182 16.63 -2.56 10.07
N ASP A 183 16.15 -2.45 11.30
CA ASP A 183 14.75 -2.60 11.72
C ASP A 183 14.20 -1.28 12.28
N GLN A 184 14.81 -0.15 11.94
CA GLN A 184 14.37 1.17 12.37
C GLN A 184 14.70 2.22 11.31
N ILE A 185 14.06 3.39 11.41
CA ILE A 185 14.32 4.54 10.53
C ILE A 185 15.14 5.58 11.28
N GLY A 186 16.33 5.89 10.77
CA GLY A 186 17.15 7.02 11.22
C GLY A 186 16.73 8.32 10.54
N PHE A 187 16.73 9.41 11.30
CA PHE A 187 16.48 10.76 10.81
C PHE A 187 17.77 11.59 10.85
N TYR A 188 18.05 12.26 9.73
CA TYR A 188 19.21 13.12 9.58
C TYR A 188 18.80 14.47 9.03
N SER A 189 19.49 15.54 9.43
CA SER A 189 19.30 16.87 8.87
C SER A 189 20.55 17.35 8.13
N SER A 190 20.38 18.14 7.07
CA SER A 190 21.48 18.79 6.36
C SER A 190 21.12 20.21 5.93
N PRO A 191 22.05 21.18 6.03
CA PRO A 191 21.86 22.49 5.43
C PRO A 191 22.11 22.50 3.91
N ASN A 192 22.75 21.48 3.33
CA ASN A 192 23.32 21.55 1.97
C ASN A 192 23.35 20.21 1.21
N LEU A 193 22.58 19.21 1.66
CA LEU A 193 22.53 17.83 1.14
C LEU A 193 23.84 17.01 1.27
N LYS A 194 24.94 17.63 1.69
CA LYS A 194 26.28 17.01 1.75
C LYS A 194 26.69 16.70 3.19
N ASP A 195 26.48 17.66 4.10
CA ASP A 195 26.85 17.55 5.50
C ASP A 195 25.64 17.09 6.31
N TRP A 196 25.62 15.82 6.71
CA TRP A 196 24.49 15.20 7.41
C TRP A 196 24.75 15.06 8.91
N THR A 197 23.79 15.50 9.72
CA THR A 197 23.79 15.35 11.17
C THR A 197 22.68 14.38 11.58
N TYR A 198 23.03 13.31 12.31
CA TYR A 198 22.03 12.41 12.89
C TYR A 198 21.20 13.14 13.96
N GLN A 199 19.88 12.94 13.94
CA GLN A 199 18.95 13.57 14.87
C GLN A 199 18.32 12.56 15.82
N SER A 200 17.67 11.54 15.28
CA SER A 200 16.95 10.52 16.06
C SER A 200 16.73 9.24 15.25
N ALA A 201 16.05 8.26 15.84
CA ALA A 201 15.51 7.10 15.13
C ALA A 201 14.11 6.74 15.66
N PHE A 202 13.33 6.06 14.83
CA PHE A 202 11.98 5.58 15.15
C PHE A 202 11.79 4.12 14.72
N GLY A 203 10.96 3.37 15.46
CA GLY A 203 10.43 2.08 15.02
C GLY A 203 10.90 0.87 15.85
N LYS A 204 11.95 0.99 16.66
CA LYS A 204 12.44 -0.15 17.45
C LYS A 204 11.36 -0.71 18.39
N GLY A 205 10.96 -1.97 18.18
CA GLY A 205 9.91 -2.65 18.96
C GLY A 205 8.47 -2.20 18.65
N MET A 206 8.27 -1.43 17.58
CA MET A 206 6.98 -0.87 17.16
C MET A 206 6.75 -1.09 15.66
N GLY A 207 5.56 -1.54 15.28
CA GLY A 207 5.30 -1.99 13.91
C GLY A 207 5.71 -3.45 13.69
N ALA A 208 5.64 -3.90 12.44
CA ALA A 208 6.09 -5.22 12.05
C ALA A 208 7.62 -5.27 11.95
N HIS A 209 8.23 -6.33 12.50
CA HIS A 209 9.69 -6.57 12.52
C HIS A 209 10.06 -7.97 12.01
N GLY A 210 9.21 -8.56 11.16
CA GLY A 210 9.44 -9.89 10.56
C GLY A 210 10.61 -9.98 9.58
N GLY A 211 11.24 -8.85 9.24
CA GLY A 211 12.35 -8.75 8.31
C GLY A 211 12.97 -7.35 8.30
N VAL A 212 13.87 -7.11 7.35
CA VAL A 212 14.57 -5.81 7.25
C VAL A 212 13.61 -4.71 6.81
N TRP A 213 13.73 -3.54 7.42
CA TRP A 213 13.03 -2.33 6.99
C TRP A 213 13.78 -1.71 5.81
N GLU A 214 13.02 -1.24 4.82
CA GLU A 214 13.50 -0.70 3.55
C GLU A 214 12.62 0.48 3.13
N CYS A 215 13.12 1.28 2.19
CA CYS A 215 12.35 2.32 1.50
C CYS A 215 11.45 3.20 2.38
N PRO A 216 12.00 3.89 3.40
CA PRO A 216 11.21 4.83 4.19
C PRO A 216 10.74 5.99 3.32
N ASP A 217 9.52 6.45 3.54
CA ASP A 217 8.98 7.66 2.93
C ASP A 217 8.23 8.48 3.98
N LEU A 218 8.45 9.80 3.98
CA LEU A 218 7.94 10.72 4.99
C LEU A 218 7.30 11.92 4.30
N PHE A 219 6.04 12.19 4.62
CA PHE A 219 5.29 13.30 4.06
C PHE A 219 4.18 13.72 5.02
N GLN A 220 3.60 14.89 4.76
CA GLN A 220 2.51 15.43 5.57
C GLN A 220 1.19 15.34 4.79
N LEU A 221 0.14 14.87 5.45
CA LEU A 221 -1.22 14.80 4.91
C LEU A 221 -2.18 15.63 5.75
N GLU A 222 -3.12 16.30 5.09
CA GLU A 222 -4.27 16.89 5.74
C GLU A 222 -5.31 15.80 6.04
N VAL A 223 -5.88 15.84 7.25
CA VAL A 223 -6.98 14.97 7.64
C VAL A 223 -8.25 15.51 6.97
N GLN A 224 -8.79 14.75 6.02
CA GLN A 224 -9.90 15.15 5.16
C GLN A 224 -11.09 15.67 5.98
N GLY A 225 -11.64 16.80 5.56
CA GLY A 225 -12.75 17.45 6.25
C GLY A 225 -12.32 18.31 7.45
N THR A 226 -11.03 18.43 7.72
CA THR A 226 -10.46 19.26 8.78
C THR A 226 -9.26 20.07 8.26
N SER A 227 -8.74 21.01 9.06
CA SER A 227 -7.47 21.70 8.76
C SER A 227 -6.25 21.06 9.45
N ARG A 228 -6.44 19.93 10.14
CA ARG A 228 -5.38 19.25 10.88
C ARG A 228 -4.45 18.56 9.90
N LYS A 229 -3.15 18.79 10.02
CA LYS A 229 -2.12 18.10 9.24
C LYS A 229 -1.33 17.17 10.13
N LEU A 230 -1.07 15.96 9.65
CA LEU A 230 -0.31 14.92 10.34
C LEU A 230 0.79 14.40 9.43
N TRP A 231 1.90 14.00 10.04
CA TRP A 231 2.98 13.34 9.34
C TRP A 231 2.66 11.85 9.21
N VAL A 232 2.99 11.29 8.05
CA VAL A 232 2.89 9.86 7.78
C VAL A 232 4.28 9.35 7.43
N LEU A 233 4.73 8.33 8.16
CA LEU A 233 5.94 7.58 7.87
C LEU A 233 5.52 6.22 7.30
N MET A 234 5.87 5.96 6.04
CA MET A 234 5.71 4.66 5.41
C MET A 234 7.03 3.91 5.43
N VAL A 235 6.99 2.60 5.68
CA VAL A 235 8.17 1.74 5.74
C VAL A 235 7.86 0.41 5.07
N SER A 236 8.69 0.01 4.12
CA SER A 236 8.63 -1.30 3.50
C SER A 236 9.38 -2.34 4.35
N ILE A 237 8.93 -3.59 4.35
CA ILE A 237 9.55 -4.70 5.10
C ILE A 237 9.67 -5.96 4.26
N ASN A 238 10.81 -6.66 4.36
CA ASN A 238 11.01 -7.95 3.69
C ASN A 238 11.87 -8.94 4.50
N PRO A 239 11.41 -10.19 4.74
CA PRO A 239 10.02 -10.63 4.65
C PRO A 239 9.20 -10.09 5.84
N GLY A 240 7.91 -10.45 5.94
CA GLY A 240 7.08 -10.14 7.12
C GLY A 240 5.78 -9.42 6.81
N SER A 241 5.39 -9.31 5.54
CA SER A 241 4.08 -8.79 5.16
C SER A 241 2.95 -9.79 5.49
N PRO A 242 1.69 -9.34 5.63
CA PRO A 242 0.57 -10.22 5.97
C PRO A 242 0.29 -11.27 4.88
N SER A 243 0.66 -10.96 3.63
CA SER A 243 0.52 -11.83 2.46
C SER A 243 1.72 -12.76 2.26
N GLY A 244 2.73 -12.69 3.14
CA GLY A 244 4.02 -13.36 2.99
C GLY A 244 4.99 -12.60 2.09
N GLY A 245 6.29 -12.73 2.38
CA GLY A 245 7.33 -12.00 1.68
C GLY A 245 7.30 -10.51 2.01
N SER A 246 7.41 -9.68 0.99
CA SER A 246 7.58 -8.23 1.12
C SER A 246 6.25 -7.46 1.18
N GLY A 247 6.21 -6.32 1.87
CA GLY A 247 5.04 -5.43 1.96
C GLY A 247 5.36 -4.08 2.61
N THR A 248 4.35 -3.22 2.81
CA THR A 248 4.57 -1.85 3.33
C THR A 248 3.60 -1.52 4.46
N GLN A 249 4.15 -1.05 5.58
CA GLN A 249 3.41 -0.55 6.74
C GLN A 249 3.47 0.98 6.83
N TYR A 250 2.59 1.59 7.63
CA TYR A 250 2.60 3.02 7.87
C TYR A 250 2.34 3.39 9.34
N PHE A 251 2.81 4.59 9.70
CA PHE A 251 2.63 5.22 11.00
C PHE A 251 2.11 6.64 10.82
N VAL A 252 1.19 7.07 11.69
CA VAL A 252 0.67 8.45 11.70
C VAL A 252 1.14 9.16 12.96
N GLY A 253 1.70 10.35 12.79
CA GLY A 253 2.41 11.06 13.85
C GLY A 253 2.59 12.55 13.61
N ASP A 254 3.53 13.10 14.37
CA ASP A 254 4.10 14.42 14.19
C ASP A 254 5.62 14.30 13.94
N PHE A 255 6.19 15.33 13.33
CA PHE A 255 7.61 15.41 13.05
C PHE A 255 8.08 16.86 13.21
N ASP A 256 9.04 17.06 14.12
CA ASP A 256 9.55 18.39 14.49
C ASP A 256 10.78 18.85 13.68
N GLY A 257 11.15 18.09 12.65
CA GLY A 257 12.39 18.27 11.89
C GLY A 257 13.55 17.42 12.40
N LYS A 258 13.37 16.71 13.52
CA LYS A 258 14.39 15.86 14.16
C LYS A 258 13.86 14.49 14.54
N SER A 259 12.67 14.40 15.11
CA SER A 259 12.09 13.18 15.68
C SER A 259 10.65 12.99 15.21
N PHE A 260 10.33 11.76 14.83
CA PHE A 260 8.96 11.35 14.52
C PHE A 260 8.33 10.73 15.76
N THR A 261 7.15 11.21 16.15
CA THR A 261 6.39 10.71 17.31
C THR A 261 4.98 10.38 16.88
N LEU A 262 4.44 9.22 17.30
CA LEU A 262 3.05 8.88 17.03
C LEU A 262 2.09 9.93 17.61
N THR A 263 0.95 10.12 16.97
CA THR A 263 -0.14 10.83 17.63
C THR A 263 -0.71 9.94 18.74
N PRO A 264 -1.22 10.50 19.85
CA PRO A 264 -1.80 9.71 20.93
C PRO A 264 -2.89 8.75 20.44
N GLU A 265 -3.74 9.20 19.52
CA GLU A 265 -4.79 8.36 18.96
C GLU A 265 -4.25 7.22 18.09
N PHE A 266 -3.16 7.42 17.33
CA PHE A 266 -2.57 6.34 16.53
C PHE A 266 -1.75 5.38 17.40
N GLU A 267 -1.11 5.88 18.45
CA GLU A 267 -0.46 5.04 19.45
C GLU A 267 -1.47 4.10 20.13
N LEU A 268 -2.67 4.59 20.48
CA LEU A 268 -3.75 3.75 21.01
C LEU A 268 -4.25 2.70 20.01
N LEU A 269 -4.10 2.93 18.71
CA LEU A 269 -4.45 1.93 17.69
C LEU A 269 -3.42 0.79 17.60
N LEU A 270 -2.15 1.10 17.83
CA LEU A 270 -1.05 0.13 17.86
C LEU A 270 -0.87 -0.53 19.22
N ASN A 271 -1.25 0.15 20.30
CA ASN A 271 -1.11 -0.28 21.69
C ASN A 271 -2.41 0.07 22.45
N PRO A 272 -3.52 -0.62 22.15
CA PRO A 272 -4.80 -0.31 22.76
C PRO A 272 -4.72 -0.45 24.26
N GLN A 273 -5.31 0.50 24.97
CA GLN A 273 -5.44 0.45 26.42
C GLN A 273 -6.87 0.03 26.77
N PRO A 274 -7.05 -0.75 27.85
CA PRO A 274 -8.36 -1.02 28.41
C PRO A 274 -9.03 0.31 28.79
N THR A 275 -10.30 0.47 28.41
CA THR A 275 -11.11 1.62 28.83
C THR A 275 -11.67 1.37 30.24
N ASP A 276 -12.19 2.40 30.91
CA ASP A 276 -12.77 2.29 32.27
C ASP A 276 -13.98 1.31 32.37
N GLU A 277 -14.47 0.77 31.25
CA GLU A 277 -15.58 -0.19 31.14
C GLU A 277 -15.10 -1.66 31.12
N VAL A 278 -13.95 -1.98 31.72
CA VAL A 278 -13.45 -3.36 31.84
C VAL A 278 -13.56 -3.86 33.28
N LEU A 279 -13.89 -5.15 33.45
CA LEU A 279 -13.80 -5.83 34.74
C LEU A 279 -12.41 -6.45 34.87
N VAL A 280 -11.63 -6.01 35.86
CA VAL A 280 -10.35 -6.63 36.21
C VAL A 280 -10.60 -7.98 36.86
N PHE A 281 -10.26 -9.06 36.15
CA PHE A 281 -10.26 -10.40 36.71
C PHE A 281 -8.99 -10.63 37.53
N GLU A 282 -7.83 -10.29 36.97
CA GLU A 282 -6.53 -10.42 37.63
C GLU A 282 -5.52 -9.46 37.01
N ASP A 283 -4.88 -8.62 37.83
CA ASP A 283 -3.76 -7.75 37.42
C ASP A 283 -2.41 -8.23 38.00
N PHE A 284 -2.42 -9.27 38.84
CA PHE A 284 -1.26 -9.82 39.52
C PHE A 284 -0.53 -8.85 40.47
N GLU A 285 -1.11 -7.69 40.76
CA GLU A 285 -0.57 -6.73 41.73
C GLU A 285 -0.80 -7.21 43.18
N SER A 286 -1.78 -8.11 43.37
CA SER A 286 -2.12 -8.72 44.67
C SER A 286 -1.53 -10.12 44.88
N GLY A 287 -0.64 -10.58 43.99
CA GLY A 287 -0.03 -11.91 44.10
C GLY A 287 -0.90 -13.06 43.58
N TYR A 288 -0.66 -14.29 44.06
CA TYR A 288 -1.35 -15.51 43.61
C TYR A 288 -2.49 -15.96 44.54
N GLU A 289 -3.14 -15.06 45.27
CA GLU A 289 -4.11 -15.42 46.32
C GLU A 289 -5.27 -16.33 45.82
N ASN A 290 -5.74 -16.10 44.59
CA ASN A 290 -6.80 -16.88 43.95
C ASN A 290 -6.30 -17.91 42.94
N TRP A 291 -5.01 -18.26 43.00
CA TRP A 291 -4.37 -19.17 42.06
C TRP A 291 -3.67 -20.34 42.77
N THR A 292 -3.77 -21.52 42.16
CA THR A 292 -3.04 -22.70 42.59
C THR A 292 -1.80 -22.88 41.74
N VAL A 293 -0.62 -22.82 42.37
CA VAL A 293 0.68 -23.04 41.72
C VAL A 293 1.06 -24.52 41.78
N THR A 294 1.60 -25.06 40.69
CA THR A 294 2.29 -26.34 40.65
C THR A 294 3.64 -26.21 39.93
N GLY A 295 4.57 -27.11 40.24
CA GLY A 295 5.91 -27.09 39.64
C GLY A 295 6.82 -25.99 40.20
N THR A 296 7.82 -25.60 39.43
CA THR A 296 8.89 -24.67 39.85
C THR A 296 9.03 -23.44 38.95
N ALA A 297 8.25 -23.35 37.86
CA ALA A 297 8.38 -22.25 36.89
C ALA A 297 7.85 -20.90 37.43
N PHE A 298 6.72 -20.90 38.14
CA PHE A 298 6.02 -19.66 38.53
C PHE A 298 6.39 -19.09 39.91
N GLY A 299 7.19 -19.82 40.71
CA GLY A 299 7.55 -19.39 42.06
C GLY A 299 6.38 -19.37 43.05
N HIS A 300 6.38 -18.38 43.96
CA HIS A 300 5.33 -18.21 44.98
C HIS A 300 4.56 -16.89 44.83
N ALA A 301 5.00 -16.01 43.94
CA ALA A 301 4.38 -14.72 43.64
C ALA A 301 4.77 -14.28 42.21
N PRO A 302 4.02 -13.36 41.59
CA PRO A 302 4.44 -12.58 40.43
C PRO A 302 5.80 -11.90 40.64
N VAL A 303 6.47 -11.52 39.56
CA VAL A 303 7.81 -10.90 39.60
C VAL A 303 7.79 -9.50 39.00
N ALA A 304 8.75 -8.65 39.40
CA ALA A 304 8.88 -7.30 38.86
C ALA A 304 9.64 -7.31 37.52
N GLY A 305 8.95 -7.65 36.44
CA GLY A 305 9.47 -7.58 35.07
C GLY A 305 10.51 -8.67 34.72
N THR A 306 11.71 -8.24 34.33
CA THR A 306 12.76 -9.10 33.76
C THR A 306 13.52 -9.89 34.81
N LEU A 307 13.66 -11.20 34.62
CA LEU A 307 14.44 -12.08 35.48
C LEU A 307 15.92 -12.19 35.03
N PRO A 308 16.84 -12.64 35.90
CA PRO A 308 18.23 -12.88 35.53
C PRO A 308 18.36 -13.81 34.32
N ASP A 309 19.26 -13.47 33.40
CA ASP A 309 19.54 -14.21 32.15
C ASP A 309 18.38 -14.27 31.13
N GLN A 310 17.26 -13.60 31.43
CA GLN A 310 16.14 -13.39 30.50
C GLN A 310 16.42 -12.21 29.56
N GLN A 311 15.79 -12.22 28.39
CA GLN A 311 15.71 -11.02 27.55
C GLN A 311 14.82 -9.95 28.22
N LEU A 312 14.95 -8.68 27.80
CA LEU A 312 14.21 -7.58 28.41
C LEU A 312 12.69 -7.74 28.20
N VAL A 313 11.97 -7.92 29.30
CA VAL A 313 10.50 -7.99 29.35
C VAL A 313 9.92 -6.58 29.28
N THR A 314 9.03 -6.35 28.33
CA THR A 314 8.39 -5.04 28.09
C THR A 314 6.88 -5.19 27.88
N ASN A 315 6.15 -4.07 27.94
CA ASN A 315 4.71 -3.98 27.71
C ASN A 315 3.80 -4.73 28.70
N TYR A 316 4.30 -5.14 29.86
CA TYR A 316 3.44 -5.44 31.00
C TYR A 316 2.98 -4.14 31.67
N GLN A 317 1.88 -4.18 32.40
CA GLN A 317 1.30 -3.05 33.12
C GLN A 317 1.49 -3.24 34.63
N GLY A 318 1.46 -2.14 35.39
CA GLY A 318 1.69 -2.21 36.84
C GLY A 318 3.16 -2.48 37.20
N ASP A 319 3.37 -3.07 38.38
CA ASP A 319 4.69 -3.31 38.94
C ASP A 319 5.11 -4.79 38.79
N GLN A 320 4.18 -5.70 38.53
CA GLN A 320 4.42 -7.16 38.56
C GLN A 320 3.75 -7.90 37.39
N LEU A 321 4.25 -9.10 37.07
CA LEU A 321 3.60 -10.00 36.09
C LEU A 321 3.82 -11.48 36.44
N VAL A 322 3.01 -12.36 35.85
CA VAL A 322 3.31 -13.79 35.78
C VAL A 322 4.46 -13.99 34.81
N ASN A 323 5.56 -14.58 35.28
CA ASN A 323 6.72 -14.91 34.46
C ASN A 323 7.23 -16.29 34.88
N SER A 324 7.19 -17.26 33.97
CA SER A 324 7.58 -18.64 34.26
C SER A 324 9.10 -18.91 34.09
N TYR A 325 9.88 -17.90 33.69
CA TYR A 325 11.34 -17.99 33.50
C TYR A 325 12.15 -18.04 34.82
N LEU A 326 11.51 -18.17 35.98
CA LEU A 326 12.14 -17.99 37.31
C LEU A 326 13.44 -18.79 37.52
N ASN A 327 13.52 -19.99 36.97
CA ASN A 327 14.71 -20.83 37.01
C ASN A 327 15.23 -21.17 35.60
N GLY A 328 15.02 -20.26 34.66
CA GLY A 328 15.27 -20.42 33.24
C GLY A 328 14.29 -21.37 32.55
N ASP A 329 14.51 -21.55 31.25
CA ASP A 329 13.69 -22.36 30.32
C ASP A 329 13.58 -23.86 30.68
N ALA A 330 14.26 -24.34 31.72
CA ALA A 330 14.19 -25.74 32.15
C ALA A 330 13.10 -25.98 33.21
N ALA A 331 12.55 -24.92 33.81
CA ALA A 331 11.53 -25.02 34.83
C ALA A 331 10.17 -25.33 34.18
N THR A 332 9.34 -26.13 34.86
CA THR A 332 7.97 -26.40 34.40
C THR A 332 6.97 -26.24 35.54
N GLY A 333 5.71 -26.03 35.20
CA GLY A 333 4.65 -25.84 36.18
C GLY A 333 3.34 -25.35 35.59
N SER A 334 2.41 -25.00 36.48
CA SER A 334 1.19 -24.30 36.08
C SER A 334 0.67 -23.38 37.17
N LEU A 335 -0.08 -22.37 36.76
CA LEU A 335 -0.86 -21.48 37.61
C LEU A 335 -2.33 -21.64 37.20
N THR A 336 -3.20 -22.10 38.11
CA THR A 336 -4.64 -22.34 37.83
C THR A 336 -5.52 -21.46 38.70
N SER A 337 -6.41 -20.67 38.10
CA SER A 337 -7.29 -19.73 38.80
C SER A 337 -8.38 -20.43 39.60
N ALA A 338 -8.99 -19.73 40.54
CA ALA A 338 -10.30 -20.10 41.06
C ALA A 338 -11.36 -20.13 39.91
N PRO A 339 -12.42 -20.95 40.03
CA PRO A 339 -13.53 -20.92 39.08
C PRO A 339 -14.27 -19.58 39.06
N PHE A 340 -14.71 -19.16 37.87
CA PHE A 340 -15.53 -17.96 37.65
C PHE A 340 -16.66 -18.23 36.64
N ILE A 341 -17.63 -17.32 36.56
CA ILE A 341 -18.71 -17.37 35.57
C ILE A 341 -18.38 -16.44 34.41
N ILE A 342 -18.57 -16.89 33.17
CA ILE A 342 -18.40 -16.07 31.97
C ILE A 342 -19.63 -15.16 31.83
N GLU A 343 -19.45 -13.86 32.09
CA GLU A 343 -20.53 -12.86 32.00
C GLU A 343 -20.37 -11.89 30.83
N SER A 344 -19.14 -11.71 30.33
CA SER A 344 -18.82 -10.80 29.23
C SER A 344 -18.49 -11.55 27.94
N ASN A 345 -18.61 -10.89 26.80
CA ASN A 345 -18.35 -11.51 25.50
C ASN A 345 -16.87 -11.83 25.25
N TYR A 346 -15.94 -11.12 25.89
CA TYR A 346 -14.50 -11.26 25.67
C TYR A 346 -13.70 -11.42 26.96
N ILE A 347 -12.67 -12.26 26.88
CA ILE A 347 -11.57 -12.32 27.85
C ILE A 347 -10.32 -11.77 27.14
N ASN A 348 -9.76 -10.70 27.68
CA ASN A 348 -8.58 -10.02 27.17
C ASN A 348 -7.42 -10.22 28.15
N PHE A 349 -6.20 -10.40 27.66
CA PHE A 349 -5.03 -10.54 28.52
C PHE A 349 -3.75 -10.13 27.78
N LEU A 350 -2.74 -9.71 28.53
CA LEU A 350 -1.40 -9.51 28.01
C LEU A 350 -0.65 -10.85 28.03
N ILE A 351 0.01 -11.18 26.92
CA ILE A 351 0.77 -12.43 26.78
C ILE A 351 2.09 -12.20 26.03
N GLY A 352 3.15 -12.84 26.53
CA GLY A 352 4.48 -12.91 25.93
C GLY A 352 5.14 -14.28 26.20
N GLY A 353 6.41 -14.42 25.88
CA GLY A 353 7.17 -15.66 26.01
C GLY A 353 7.06 -16.57 24.79
N GLY A 354 7.19 -17.87 25.02
CA GLY A 354 7.34 -18.89 23.98
C GLY A 354 6.09 -19.23 23.18
N HIS A 355 6.33 -19.63 21.93
CA HIS A 355 5.33 -20.14 21.00
C HIS A 355 5.36 -21.67 20.96
N HIS A 356 4.85 -22.31 22.02
CA HIS A 356 4.72 -23.77 22.09
C HIS A 356 3.25 -24.15 22.32
N PRO A 357 2.44 -24.27 21.24
CA PRO A 357 1.02 -24.59 21.34
C PRO A 357 0.75 -25.76 22.29
N ASP A 358 -0.21 -25.55 23.18
CA ASP A 358 -0.65 -26.48 24.22
C ASP A 358 0.34 -26.82 25.34
N LEU A 359 1.61 -26.44 25.25
CA LEU A 359 2.64 -26.77 26.25
C LEU A 359 3.08 -25.55 27.07
N THR A 360 3.20 -24.39 26.42
CA THR A 360 3.56 -23.12 27.07
C THR A 360 2.50 -22.10 26.67
N ALA A 361 1.43 -22.01 27.46
CA ALA A 361 0.18 -21.38 27.05
C ALA A 361 -0.67 -20.88 28.23
N ILE A 362 -1.54 -19.91 27.97
CA ILE A 362 -2.74 -19.68 28.78
C ILE A 362 -3.92 -20.42 28.15
N LYS A 363 -4.73 -21.07 28.98
CA LYS A 363 -5.86 -21.92 28.57
C LYS A 363 -7.14 -21.50 29.29
N LEU A 364 -8.25 -21.48 28.56
CA LEU A 364 -9.60 -21.39 29.13
C LEU A 364 -10.18 -22.79 29.23
N ILE A 365 -10.59 -23.17 30.43
CA ILE A 365 -11.22 -24.46 30.72
C ILE A 365 -12.69 -24.21 31.03
N VAL A 366 -13.59 -24.85 30.29
CA VAL A 366 -15.05 -24.83 30.50
C VAL A 366 -15.54 -26.27 30.49
N ASP A 367 -16.34 -26.66 31.49
CA ASP A 367 -16.85 -28.03 31.63
C ASP A 367 -15.73 -29.10 31.56
N ASP A 368 -14.61 -28.86 32.26
CA ASP A 368 -13.38 -29.68 32.28
C ASP A 368 -12.66 -29.86 30.92
N GLN A 369 -13.03 -29.06 29.90
CA GLN A 369 -12.38 -29.08 28.59
C GLN A 369 -11.66 -27.76 28.29
N VAL A 370 -10.48 -27.86 27.70
CA VAL A 370 -9.78 -26.70 27.13
C VAL A 370 -10.58 -26.23 25.91
N VAL A 371 -11.21 -25.06 26.01
CA VAL A 371 -12.02 -24.48 24.93
C VAL A 371 -11.33 -23.33 24.20
N ARG A 372 -10.30 -22.74 24.82
CA ARG A 372 -9.38 -21.78 24.21
C ARG A 372 -7.96 -22.00 24.72
N SER A 373 -6.97 -21.67 23.89
CA SER A 373 -5.54 -21.77 24.19
C SER A 373 -4.81 -20.66 23.42
N ALA A 374 -3.85 -20.00 24.05
CA ALA A 374 -3.04 -18.95 23.45
C ALA A 374 -1.62 -19.03 23.98
N THR A 375 -0.64 -18.70 23.15
CA THR A 375 0.79 -18.74 23.46
C THR A 375 1.41 -17.37 23.22
N GLY A 376 2.64 -17.19 23.70
CA GLY A 376 3.47 -16.09 23.23
C GLY A 376 3.94 -16.32 21.78
N SER A 377 4.77 -15.39 21.30
CA SER A 377 5.28 -15.39 19.93
C SER A 377 6.80 -15.50 19.86
N ASN A 378 7.42 -16.18 20.85
CA ASN A 378 8.88 -16.18 21.06
C ASN A 378 9.43 -14.76 21.20
N THR A 379 8.80 -13.96 22.07
CA THR A 379 9.19 -12.58 22.38
C THR A 379 8.88 -12.26 23.83
N GLU A 380 9.74 -11.49 24.51
CA GLU A 380 9.49 -11.02 25.88
C GLU A 380 8.54 -9.82 25.95
N GLN A 381 8.20 -9.23 24.80
CA GLN A 381 7.24 -8.15 24.72
C GLN A 381 5.82 -8.71 24.86
N LEU A 382 5.09 -8.29 25.90
CA LEU A 382 3.70 -8.68 26.06
C LEU A 382 2.81 -7.92 25.06
N ARG A 383 1.78 -8.60 24.55
CA ARG A 383 0.79 -8.03 23.62
C ARG A 383 -0.62 -8.38 24.04
N TRP A 384 -1.57 -7.50 23.74
CA TRP A 384 -2.99 -7.79 23.99
C TRP A 384 -3.48 -8.92 23.10
N TYR A 385 -4.09 -9.91 23.74
CA TYR A 385 -4.80 -11.00 23.09
C TYR A 385 -6.23 -11.05 23.61
N ALA A 386 -7.17 -11.43 22.76
CA ALA A 386 -8.59 -11.52 23.10
C ALA A 386 -9.19 -12.85 22.65
N TRP A 387 -9.97 -13.47 23.51
CA TRP A 387 -10.88 -14.57 23.16
C TRP A 387 -12.32 -14.07 23.14
N ASP A 388 -13.02 -14.28 22.03
CA ASP A 388 -14.49 -14.29 22.03
C ASP A 388 -14.96 -15.55 22.75
N VAL A 389 -15.69 -15.36 23.84
CA VAL A 389 -16.25 -16.38 24.71
C VAL A 389 -17.78 -16.25 24.84
N SER A 390 -18.41 -15.44 23.99
CA SER A 390 -19.86 -15.19 24.02
C SER A 390 -20.70 -16.48 23.94
N GLU A 391 -20.21 -17.49 23.22
CA GLU A 391 -20.84 -18.82 23.14
C GLU A 391 -20.85 -19.61 24.47
N TYR A 392 -20.05 -19.20 25.45
CA TYR A 392 -19.95 -19.81 26.78
C TYR A 392 -20.58 -18.95 27.88
N ALA A 393 -21.34 -17.91 27.52
CA ALA A 393 -22.02 -17.04 28.48
C ALA A 393 -22.83 -17.85 29.53
N GLY A 394 -22.62 -17.51 30.80
CA GLY A 394 -23.25 -18.15 31.96
C GLY A 394 -22.63 -19.49 32.40
N LYS A 395 -21.60 -19.99 31.72
CA LYS A 395 -20.89 -21.21 32.14
C LYS A 395 -19.80 -20.93 33.17
N SER A 396 -19.51 -21.94 33.99
CA SER A 396 -18.36 -21.93 34.88
C SER A 396 -17.07 -22.24 34.11
N ALA A 397 -16.02 -21.48 34.39
CA ALA A 397 -14.74 -21.57 33.72
C ALA A 397 -13.55 -21.40 34.68
N GLN A 398 -12.35 -21.78 34.24
CA GLN A 398 -11.08 -21.50 34.90
C GLN A 398 -10.03 -21.10 33.86
N LEU A 399 -9.08 -20.25 34.28
CA LEU A 399 -7.86 -19.98 33.53
C LEU A 399 -6.73 -20.86 34.05
N LYS A 400 -5.96 -21.42 33.13
CA LYS A 400 -4.74 -22.17 33.45
C LYS A 400 -3.58 -21.67 32.61
N ILE A 401 -2.58 -21.10 33.26
CA ILE A 401 -1.30 -20.73 32.66
C ILE A 401 -0.36 -21.92 32.86
N VAL A 402 0.26 -22.41 31.81
CA VAL A 402 1.07 -23.62 31.84
C VAL A 402 2.40 -23.39 31.13
N ASP A 403 3.44 -24.02 31.67
CA ASP A 403 4.76 -24.12 31.08
C ASP A 403 5.30 -25.54 31.25
N GLU A 404 5.32 -26.31 30.17
CA GLU A 404 5.75 -27.72 30.16
C GLU A 404 7.04 -27.94 29.34
N VAL A 405 7.60 -26.90 28.74
CA VAL A 405 8.74 -26.99 27.83
C VAL A 405 10.04 -26.74 28.57
N THR A 406 11.09 -27.51 28.24
CA THR A 406 12.41 -27.45 28.91
C THR A 406 13.55 -26.95 28.00
N GLY A 407 13.20 -26.40 26.85
CA GLY A 407 14.11 -25.93 25.80
C GLY A 407 13.94 -24.43 25.53
N GLY A 408 14.62 -23.90 24.51
CA GLY A 408 14.57 -22.46 24.20
C GLY A 408 13.14 -21.94 24.09
N TRP A 409 12.88 -20.79 24.72
CA TRP A 409 11.54 -20.21 24.87
C TRP A 409 10.58 -21.11 25.67
N GLY A 410 11.10 -21.92 26.59
CA GLY A 410 10.33 -22.72 27.54
C GLY A 410 9.87 -21.87 28.71
N HIS A 411 9.14 -20.79 28.43
CA HIS A 411 8.51 -19.93 29.42
C HIS A 411 7.37 -19.10 28.83
N ILE A 412 6.48 -18.60 29.69
CA ILE A 412 5.37 -17.72 29.34
C ILE A 412 5.33 -16.52 30.29
N ASN A 413 5.03 -15.35 29.73
CA ASN A 413 4.71 -14.15 30.48
C ASN A 413 3.22 -13.85 30.30
N VAL A 414 2.49 -13.61 31.40
CA VAL A 414 1.08 -13.23 31.37
C VAL A 414 0.86 -12.08 32.33
N ASP A 415 0.03 -11.13 31.91
CA ASP A 415 -0.34 -10.00 32.73
C ASP A 415 -1.78 -9.55 32.43
N HIS A 416 -2.38 -8.79 33.35
CA HIS A 416 -3.66 -8.09 33.23
C HIS A 416 -4.75 -8.81 32.41
N VAL A 417 -5.51 -9.66 33.09
CA VAL A 417 -6.69 -10.34 32.55
C VAL A 417 -7.95 -9.51 32.80
N TYR A 418 -8.65 -9.14 31.71
CA TYR A 418 -9.86 -8.33 31.72
C TYR A 418 -11.04 -9.03 31.06
N PHE A 419 -12.24 -8.84 31.63
CA PHE A 419 -13.49 -9.22 30.99
C PHE A 419 -14.20 -7.97 30.46
N SER A 420 -14.69 -8.03 29.23
CA SER A 420 -15.38 -6.92 28.56
C SER A 420 -16.28 -7.40 27.43
N ASP A 421 -17.15 -6.51 26.94
CA ASP A 421 -17.97 -6.79 25.74
C ASP A 421 -17.28 -6.38 24.42
N ARG A 422 -15.98 -6.05 24.47
CA ARG A 422 -15.18 -5.66 23.31
C ARG A 422 -13.79 -6.28 23.36
N ALA A 423 -13.35 -6.86 22.25
CA ALA A 423 -11.97 -7.32 22.11
C ALA A 423 -10.99 -6.14 22.18
N ILE A 424 -9.94 -6.28 22.98
CA ILE A 424 -8.75 -5.43 22.96
C ILE A 424 -7.75 -6.14 22.03
N VAL A 425 -7.76 -5.77 20.75
CA VAL A 425 -6.88 -6.39 19.75
C VAL A 425 -5.75 -5.44 19.42
N GLN A 426 -4.53 -5.82 19.80
CA GLN A 426 -3.34 -5.09 19.39
C GLN A 426 -2.99 -5.43 17.94
N LYS A 427 -2.93 -4.42 17.08
CA LYS A 427 -2.37 -4.58 15.74
C LYS A 427 -0.86 -4.40 15.82
N GLU A 428 -0.12 -5.38 15.29
CA GLU A 428 1.33 -5.25 15.18
C GLU A 428 1.72 -4.09 14.23
N ALA A 429 1.00 -3.94 13.12
CA ALA A 429 1.23 -2.89 12.15
C ALA A 429 -0.08 -2.50 11.44
N PHE A 430 -0.07 -1.29 10.86
CA PHE A 430 -1.06 -0.87 9.88
C PHE A 430 -0.45 -1.01 8.48
N TRP A 431 -1.08 -1.83 7.64
CA TRP A 431 -0.60 -2.15 6.31
C TRP A 431 -1.20 -1.21 5.28
N VAL A 432 -0.41 -0.86 4.28
CA VAL A 432 -0.81 -0.05 3.12
C VAL A 432 -1.59 -0.91 2.12
N ASN A 433 -1.33 -2.21 2.11
CA ASN A 433 -1.93 -3.17 1.19
C ASN A 433 -1.93 -4.56 1.84
N HIS A 434 -3.01 -5.32 1.68
CA HIS A 434 -3.12 -6.72 2.14
C HIS A 434 -2.80 -7.73 1.04
N GLY A 435 -2.50 -7.25 -0.17
CA GLY A 435 -2.01 -8.04 -1.28
C GLY A 435 -0.49 -8.16 -1.28
N PRO A 436 0.03 -9.18 -1.98
CA PRO A 436 1.46 -9.51 -1.94
C PRO A 436 2.32 -8.59 -2.81
N ASP A 437 1.75 -7.84 -3.75
CA ASP A 437 2.50 -7.13 -4.80
C ASP A 437 2.38 -5.61 -4.65
N ASP A 438 2.84 -5.08 -3.51
CA ASP A 438 2.88 -3.63 -3.22
C ASP A 438 4.06 -3.29 -2.29
N TYR A 439 5.22 -3.02 -2.86
CA TYR A 439 6.47 -2.90 -2.11
C TYR A 439 7.32 -1.68 -2.52
N ALA A 440 8.19 -1.23 -1.62
CA ALA A 440 9.20 -0.20 -1.88
C ALA A 440 8.65 1.13 -2.44
N GLY A 441 7.38 1.43 -2.13
CA GLY A 441 6.74 2.59 -2.73
C GLY A 441 7.18 3.91 -2.12
N ARG A 442 7.14 4.95 -2.94
CA ARG A 442 7.58 6.30 -2.60
C ARG A 442 6.59 7.33 -3.14
N SER A 443 6.66 8.53 -2.59
CA SER A 443 5.90 9.69 -3.03
C SER A 443 6.69 10.54 -4.04
N PHE A 444 5.98 11.21 -4.93
CA PHE A 444 6.55 12.25 -5.78
C PHE A 444 6.86 13.49 -4.94
N GLN A 445 8.09 13.98 -5.07
CA GLN A 445 8.50 15.26 -4.52
C GLN A 445 8.07 16.41 -5.44
N GLN A 446 7.74 17.56 -4.85
CA GLN A 446 7.41 18.81 -5.56
C GLN A 446 6.22 18.69 -6.55
N THR A 447 5.23 17.84 -6.27
CA THR A 447 3.99 17.75 -7.06
C THR A 447 3.33 19.12 -7.25
N PRO A 448 2.81 19.44 -8.45
CA PRO A 448 2.41 20.81 -8.82
C PRO A 448 1.20 21.35 -8.05
N ASP A 449 0.33 20.48 -7.57
CA ASP A 449 -0.94 20.79 -6.91
C ASP A 449 -0.94 20.41 -5.41
N GLY A 450 0.21 19.97 -4.90
CA GLY A 450 0.37 19.58 -3.50
C GLY A 450 -0.24 18.23 -3.12
N ARG A 451 -0.76 17.44 -4.08
CA ARG A 451 -1.19 16.06 -3.81
C ARG A 451 0.01 15.19 -3.41
N VAL A 452 -0.17 14.32 -2.42
CA VAL A 452 0.82 13.25 -2.19
C VAL A 452 0.51 12.11 -3.15
N LEU A 453 1.24 12.08 -4.25
CA LEU A 453 1.14 11.04 -5.28
C LEU A 453 2.18 9.97 -5.03
N TRP A 454 1.77 8.70 -5.01
CA TRP A 454 2.59 7.57 -4.58
C TRP A 454 2.54 6.42 -5.58
N MET A 455 3.66 5.72 -5.75
CA MET A 455 3.76 4.53 -6.58
C MET A 455 4.63 3.48 -5.88
N SER A 456 4.31 2.21 -6.07
CA SER A 456 5.04 1.06 -5.52
C SER A 456 5.54 0.12 -6.61
N TRP A 457 6.52 -0.71 -6.28
CA TRP A 457 6.89 -1.87 -7.08
C TRP A 457 5.82 -2.96 -6.92
N MET A 458 5.16 -3.29 -8.02
CA MET A 458 4.09 -4.29 -8.07
C MET A 458 4.67 -5.68 -8.32
N ASN A 459 5.34 -6.21 -7.29
CA ASN A 459 5.93 -7.55 -7.22
C ASN A 459 6.25 -7.92 -5.76
N ASN A 460 6.74 -9.14 -5.52
CA ASN A 460 7.14 -9.60 -4.19
C ASN A 460 8.47 -10.34 -4.22
N TRP A 461 9.37 -10.05 -3.29
CA TRP A 461 10.70 -10.67 -3.21
C TRP A 461 10.67 -12.21 -3.12
N SER A 462 9.63 -12.82 -2.55
CA SER A 462 9.49 -14.27 -2.45
C SER A 462 9.44 -14.99 -3.82
N TYR A 463 9.05 -14.29 -4.89
CA TYR A 463 8.95 -14.87 -6.22
C TYR A 463 9.38 -13.94 -7.36
N ALA A 464 9.90 -12.75 -7.06
CA ALA A 464 10.19 -11.72 -8.05
C ALA A 464 11.10 -12.21 -9.18
N GLY A 465 12.10 -13.06 -8.88
CA GLY A 465 13.02 -13.66 -9.85
C GLY A 465 12.43 -14.75 -10.77
N ASN A 466 11.17 -15.16 -10.53
CA ASN A 466 10.54 -16.30 -11.18
C ASN A 466 9.31 -15.93 -12.02
N LEU A 467 8.96 -14.63 -12.12
CA LEU A 467 7.82 -14.20 -12.93
C LEU A 467 7.93 -14.75 -14.37
N PRO A 468 6.83 -15.29 -14.95
CA PRO A 468 6.82 -15.89 -16.29
C PRO A 468 6.75 -14.84 -17.41
N THR A 469 7.43 -13.71 -17.21
CA THR A 469 7.62 -12.65 -18.20
C THR A 469 8.87 -12.90 -19.03
N SER A 470 8.91 -12.35 -20.25
CA SER A 470 9.95 -12.67 -21.24
C SER A 470 11.16 -11.74 -21.15
N THR A 471 11.16 -10.67 -21.93
CA THR A 471 12.29 -9.73 -22.06
C THR A 471 12.34 -8.71 -20.94
N TRP A 472 11.35 -8.67 -20.05
CA TRP A 472 11.16 -7.70 -18.98
C TRP A 472 10.74 -8.40 -17.70
N ARG A 473 10.86 -7.74 -16.55
CA ARG A 473 10.40 -8.28 -15.27
C ARG A 473 10.15 -7.20 -14.23
N GLY A 474 8.98 -7.27 -13.58
CA GLY A 474 8.52 -6.27 -12.61
C GLY A 474 7.89 -5.06 -13.28
N GLY A 475 7.25 -4.21 -12.48
CA GLY A 475 6.68 -2.93 -12.90
C GLY A 475 6.11 -2.20 -11.70
N MET A 476 5.47 -1.07 -11.94
CA MET A 476 4.92 -0.25 -10.87
C MET A 476 3.41 -0.46 -10.71
N SER A 477 2.87 -0.13 -9.54
CA SER A 477 1.44 0.04 -9.33
C SER A 477 0.89 1.19 -10.16
N LEU A 478 -0.44 1.35 -10.18
CA LEU A 478 -1.06 2.62 -10.51
C LEU A 478 -0.48 3.76 -9.63
N PRO A 479 -0.37 4.98 -10.15
CA PRO A 479 -0.15 6.15 -9.30
C PRO A 479 -1.38 6.35 -8.41
N ARG A 480 -1.15 6.51 -7.10
CA ARG A 480 -2.18 6.66 -6.09
C ARG A 480 -2.06 8.00 -5.38
N GLU A 481 -3.16 8.71 -5.18
CA GLU A 481 -3.24 9.83 -4.26
C GLU A 481 -3.49 9.32 -2.84
N LEU A 482 -2.67 9.81 -1.90
CA LEU A 482 -2.77 9.47 -0.48
C LEU A 482 -3.53 10.55 0.29
N THR A 483 -4.44 10.13 1.17
CA THR A 483 -5.17 11.02 2.08
C THR A 483 -5.29 10.41 3.48
N LEU A 484 -5.52 11.23 4.50
CA LEU A 484 -5.89 10.76 5.83
C LEU A 484 -7.37 11.04 6.09
N LYS A 485 -8.09 10.11 6.69
CA LYS A 485 -9.49 10.30 7.10
C LYS A 485 -9.73 9.71 8.48
N GLU A 486 -10.57 10.37 9.26
CA GLU A 486 -11.10 9.80 10.51
C GLU A 486 -12.20 8.79 10.18
N THR A 487 -12.12 7.60 10.77
CA THR A 487 -13.18 6.59 10.71
C THR A 487 -13.67 6.28 12.13
N PRO A 488 -14.80 5.57 12.31
CA PRO A 488 -15.21 5.09 13.63
C PRO A 488 -14.15 4.22 14.32
N ALA A 489 -13.22 3.62 13.55
CA ALA A 489 -12.10 2.83 14.07
C ALA A 489 -10.82 3.67 14.28
N GLY A 490 -10.90 5.00 14.16
CA GLY A 490 -9.78 5.95 14.28
C GLY A 490 -9.21 6.39 12.93
N ILE A 491 -8.17 7.21 12.99
CA ILE A 491 -7.50 7.76 11.79
C ILE A 491 -6.94 6.64 10.90
N ARG A 492 -7.14 6.74 9.58
CA ARG A 492 -6.64 5.79 8.58
C ARG A 492 -6.03 6.49 7.37
N LEU A 493 -5.04 5.84 6.76
CA LEU A 493 -4.55 6.17 5.42
C LEU A 493 -5.53 5.64 4.38
N PHE A 494 -5.88 6.48 3.42
CA PHE A 494 -6.70 6.14 2.26
C PHE A 494 -5.90 6.33 0.98
N GLN A 495 -6.10 5.44 0.01
CA GLN A 495 -5.45 5.48 -1.29
C GLN A 495 -6.48 5.48 -2.41
N GLN A 496 -6.38 6.44 -3.32
CA GLN A 496 -7.21 6.50 -4.53
C GLN A 496 -6.31 6.43 -5.76
N PRO A 497 -6.72 5.75 -6.85
CA PRO A 497 -6.08 5.97 -8.14
C PRO A 497 -6.02 7.47 -8.44
N ALA A 498 -4.85 7.96 -8.85
CA ALA A 498 -4.68 9.36 -9.23
C ALA A 498 -5.68 9.73 -10.34
N ALA A 499 -6.15 10.97 -10.36
CA ALA A 499 -7.20 11.42 -11.28
C ALA A 499 -6.89 11.08 -12.75
N GLU A 500 -5.62 11.16 -13.12
CA GLU A 500 -5.09 10.89 -14.46
C GLU A 500 -5.31 9.44 -14.92
N VAL A 501 -5.44 8.48 -13.99
CA VAL A 501 -5.77 7.09 -14.31
C VAL A 501 -7.14 7.00 -14.98
N TYR A 502 -8.11 7.81 -14.52
CA TYR A 502 -9.49 7.78 -15.03
C TYR A 502 -9.61 8.34 -16.45
N GLU A 503 -8.66 9.16 -16.90
CA GLU A 503 -8.62 9.68 -18.27
C GLU A 503 -8.34 8.58 -19.31
N LEU A 504 -7.88 7.40 -18.87
CA LEU A 504 -7.71 6.24 -19.73
C LEU A 504 -9.02 5.50 -20.02
N ARG A 505 -10.11 5.77 -19.27
CA ARG A 505 -11.41 5.14 -19.51
C ARG A 505 -11.88 5.39 -20.94
N GLN A 506 -12.32 4.32 -21.59
CA GLN A 506 -12.91 4.32 -22.92
C GLN A 506 -14.40 3.96 -22.81
N ASP A 507 -14.82 2.88 -23.47
CA ASP A 507 -16.20 2.44 -23.49
C ASP A 507 -16.73 2.16 -22.08
N THR A 508 -17.89 2.71 -21.76
CA THR A 508 -18.55 2.56 -20.47
C THR A 508 -19.82 1.72 -20.61
N LEU A 509 -20.01 0.77 -19.70
CA LEU A 509 -21.23 0.00 -19.55
C LEU A 509 -21.67 0.06 -18.09
N VAL A 510 -22.88 0.56 -17.84
CA VAL A 510 -23.52 0.52 -16.53
C VAL A 510 -24.72 -0.41 -16.62
N ILE A 511 -24.78 -1.40 -15.74
CA ILE A 511 -25.81 -2.44 -15.75
C ILE A 511 -26.47 -2.42 -14.38
N GLN A 512 -27.80 -2.36 -14.38
CA GLN A 512 -28.64 -2.52 -13.19
C GLN A 512 -29.52 -3.74 -13.39
N GLY A 513 -29.64 -4.58 -12.37
CA GLY A 513 -30.44 -5.80 -12.44
C GLY A 513 -29.96 -6.86 -11.46
N ASP A 514 -30.56 -8.04 -11.53
CA ASP A 514 -30.05 -9.21 -10.83
C ASP A 514 -28.77 -9.77 -11.48
N LEU A 515 -28.14 -10.74 -10.83
CA LEU A 515 -26.90 -11.36 -11.30
C LEU A 515 -27.01 -11.94 -12.72
N ASP A 516 -28.18 -12.45 -13.11
CA ASP A 516 -28.39 -13.00 -14.45
C ASP A 516 -28.38 -11.90 -15.50
N ALA A 517 -29.03 -10.77 -15.24
CA ALA A 517 -28.99 -9.59 -16.11
C ALA A 517 -27.57 -9.01 -16.21
N LEU A 518 -26.86 -8.89 -15.08
CA LEU A 518 -25.48 -8.42 -15.02
C LEU A 518 -24.57 -9.32 -15.89
N ASN A 519 -24.63 -10.63 -15.69
CA ASN A 519 -23.80 -11.59 -16.40
C ASN A 519 -24.13 -11.69 -17.89
N THR A 520 -25.42 -11.60 -18.26
CA THR A 520 -25.85 -11.61 -19.66
C THR A 520 -25.28 -10.40 -20.42
N ALA A 521 -25.32 -9.22 -19.81
CA ALA A 521 -24.79 -8.00 -20.41
C ALA A 521 -23.27 -8.05 -20.59
N LEU A 522 -22.54 -8.59 -19.60
CA LEU A 522 -21.07 -8.74 -19.68
C LEU A 522 -20.64 -9.75 -20.74
N VAL A 523 -21.36 -10.88 -20.87
CA VAL A 523 -21.13 -11.83 -21.97
C VAL A 523 -21.38 -11.17 -23.33
N GLY A 524 -22.44 -10.36 -23.45
CA GLY A 524 -22.75 -9.61 -24.66
C GLY A 524 -21.66 -8.60 -25.08
N ARG A 525 -20.84 -8.11 -24.14
CA ARG A 525 -19.72 -7.20 -24.40
C ARG A 525 -18.51 -7.88 -25.04
N ALA A 526 -18.37 -9.21 -24.91
CA ALA A 526 -17.27 -10.01 -25.46
C ALA A 526 -15.87 -9.44 -25.17
N GLN A 527 -15.45 -9.52 -23.89
CA GLN A 527 -14.14 -9.06 -23.41
C GLN A 527 -12.99 -9.58 -24.27
N SER A 528 -12.30 -8.67 -24.96
CA SER A 528 -11.21 -9.01 -25.89
C SER A 528 -9.83 -9.04 -25.23
N SER A 529 -9.67 -8.41 -24.07
CA SER A 529 -8.44 -8.42 -23.26
C SER A 529 -8.73 -8.11 -21.79
N ASN A 530 -7.77 -8.42 -20.91
CA ASN A 530 -7.81 -8.00 -19.51
C ASN A 530 -7.26 -6.57 -19.41
N GLN A 531 -8.10 -5.57 -19.66
CA GLN A 531 -7.74 -4.16 -19.63
C GLN A 531 -8.94 -3.27 -19.30
N TYR A 532 -9.39 -3.32 -18.04
CA TYR A 532 -10.62 -2.65 -17.64
C TYR A 532 -10.64 -2.30 -16.16
N GLU A 533 -11.63 -1.48 -15.80
CA GLU A 533 -12.04 -1.20 -14.43
C GLU A 533 -13.46 -1.68 -14.18
N LEU A 534 -13.69 -2.24 -13.00
CA LEU A 534 -15.01 -2.60 -12.48
C LEU A 534 -15.34 -1.80 -11.24
N ARG A 535 -16.58 -1.35 -11.11
CA ARG A 535 -17.13 -0.78 -9.88
C ARG A 535 -18.46 -1.42 -9.54
N PHE A 536 -18.62 -1.85 -8.29
CA PHE A 536 -19.86 -2.45 -7.79
C PHE A 536 -19.85 -2.42 -6.26
N SER A 537 -20.99 -2.72 -5.65
CA SER A 537 -21.11 -2.86 -4.20
C SER A 537 -21.69 -4.22 -3.83
N ILE A 538 -21.22 -4.79 -2.72
CA ILE A 538 -21.77 -6.00 -2.12
C ILE A 538 -22.61 -5.60 -0.91
N ASN A 539 -23.90 -5.90 -0.94
CA ASN A 539 -24.78 -5.79 0.23
C ASN A 539 -24.53 -6.98 1.17
N GLN A 540 -23.92 -6.72 2.34
CA GLN A 540 -23.55 -7.77 3.29
C GLN A 540 -24.79 -8.46 3.89
N THR A 541 -25.87 -7.72 4.15
CA THR A 541 -27.13 -8.27 4.68
C THR A 541 -27.79 -9.28 3.76
N ASN A 542 -27.65 -9.09 2.45
CA ASN A 542 -28.20 -9.99 1.43
C ASN A 542 -27.21 -11.11 1.03
N THR A 543 -26.06 -11.24 1.71
CA THR A 543 -25.01 -12.19 1.34
C THR A 543 -24.87 -13.29 2.40
N GLN A 544 -25.32 -14.50 2.08
CA GLN A 544 -25.26 -15.69 2.96
C GLN A 544 -24.22 -16.72 2.48
N SER A 545 -24.04 -16.82 1.16
CA SER A 545 -23.17 -17.81 0.51
C SER A 545 -21.82 -17.23 0.07
N GLY A 546 -21.68 -15.91 0.12
CA GLY A 546 -20.56 -15.14 -0.45
C GLY A 546 -20.93 -14.52 -1.80
N ALA A 547 -20.33 -13.37 -2.11
CA ALA A 547 -20.60 -12.61 -3.34
C ALA A 547 -19.32 -11.97 -3.87
N GLY A 548 -19.28 -11.70 -5.18
CA GLY A 548 -18.15 -11.00 -5.80
C GLY A 548 -18.04 -11.23 -7.30
N VAL A 549 -16.82 -11.21 -7.79
CA VAL A 549 -16.48 -11.30 -9.22
C VAL A 549 -15.45 -12.39 -9.50
N ILE A 550 -15.58 -13.04 -10.65
CA ILE A 550 -14.65 -13.98 -11.24
C ILE A 550 -14.17 -13.37 -12.55
N LEU A 551 -12.86 -13.15 -12.66
CA LEU A 551 -12.23 -12.42 -13.75
C LEU A 551 -11.03 -13.18 -14.33
N ALA A 552 -10.57 -12.72 -15.50
CA ALA A 552 -9.50 -13.35 -16.27
C ALA A 552 -9.71 -14.87 -16.39
N ALA A 553 -10.94 -15.26 -16.74
CA ALA A 553 -11.40 -16.64 -16.62
C ALA A 553 -11.46 -17.37 -17.97
N GLU A 554 -11.06 -18.64 -17.98
CA GLU A 554 -11.25 -19.59 -19.08
C GLU A 554 -11.20 -21.02 -18.54
N GLY A 555 -12.27 -21.80 -18.74
CA GLY A 555 -12.36 -23.16 -18.22
C GLY A 555 -12.18 -23.20 -16.70
N SER A 556 -11.10 -23.84 -16.23
CA SER A 556 -10.74 -23.97 -14.81
C SER A 556 -9.82 -22.87 -14.28
N TYR A 557 -9.34 -21.96 -15.14
CA TYR A 557 -8.48 -20.85 -14.75
C TYR A 557 -9.32 -19.61 -14.50
N TYR A 558 -9.06 -18.91 -13.39
CA TYR A 558 -9.75 -17.69 -12.99
C TYR A 558 -9.06 -17.03 -11.80
N THR A 559 -9.32 -15.74 -11.62
CA THR A 559 -9.08 -15.02 -10.35
C THR A 559 -10.43 -14.72 -9.71
N GLN A 560 -10.59 -15.00 -8.42
CA GLN A 560 -11.84 -14.74 -7.70
C GLN A 560 -11.62 -13.65 -6.66
N ILE A 561 -12.51 -12.66 -6.63
CA ILE A 561 -12.50 -11.58 -5.66
C ILE A 561 -13.90 -11.50 -5.04
N GLY A 562 -13.99 -11.24 -3.76
CA GLY A 562 -15.30 -11.12 -3.13
C GLY A 562 -15.27 -10.97 -1.62
N TYR A 563 -16.45 -11.19 -1.04
CA TYR A 563 -16.69 -11.17 0.39
C TYR A 563 -17.24 -12.53 0.85
N ASP A 564 -16.67 -13.07 1.92
CA ASP A 564 -17.15 -14.26 2.61
C ASP A 564 -17.85 -13.88 3.93
N PRO A 565 -19.18 -14.04 4.03
CA PRO A 565 -19.94 -13.69 5.23
C PRO A 565 -19.65 -14.61 6.42
N LYS A 566 -19.09 -15.81 6.21
CA LYS A 566 -18.77 -16.73 7.31
C LYS A 566 -17.55 -16.29 8.10
N THR A 567 -16.60 -15.67 7.42
CA THR A 567 -15.34 -15.20 8.00
C THR A 567 -15.31 -13.67 8.15
N ALA A 568 -16.31 -12.97 7.61
CA ALA A 568 -16.38 -11.51 7.53
C ALA A 568 -15.14 -10.89 6.86
N LYS A 569 -14.69 -11.53 5.77
CA LYS A 569 -13.46 -11.15 5.06
C LYS A 569 -13.72 -10.79 3.61
N VAL A 570 -13.02 -9.76 3.16
CA VAL A 570 -12.81 -9.51 1.73
C VAL A 570 -11.56 -10.28 1.29
N PHE A 571 -11.60 -10.86 0.10
CA PHE A 571 -10.51 -11.68 -0.40
C PHE A 571 -10.22 -11.49 -1.89
N LEU A 572 -8.98 -11.84 -2.27
CA LEU A 572 -8.54 -12.13 -3.63
C LEU A 572 -7.90 -13.52 -3.63
N ASP A 573 -8.50 -14.45 -4.36
CA ASP A 573 -7.98 -15.79 -4.58
C ASP A 573 -7.36 -15.89 -5.98
N ARG A 574 -6.03 -16.07 -6.02
CA ARG A 574 -5.28 -16.27 -7.27
C ARG A 574 -4.74 -17.69 -7.45
N LYS A 575 -5.21 -18.68 -6.67
CA LYS A 575 -4.75 -20.08 -6.76
C LYS A 575 -4.99 -20.70 -8.14
N HIS A 576 -5.92 -20.14 -8.92
CA HIS A 576 -6.28 -20.60 -10.26
C HIS A 576 -6.00 -19.57 -11.36
N SER A 577 -5.23 -18.52 -11.10
CA SER A 577 -5.03 -17.39 -12.02
C SER A 577 -4.04 -17.65 -13.17
N GLY A 578 -3.98 -18.89 -13.67
CA GLY A 578 -3.14 -19.30 -14.78
C GLY A 578 -1.83 -19.98 -14.37
N VAL A 579 -0.69 -19.44 -14.78
CA VAL A 579 0.62 -20.09 -14.65
C VAL A 579 1.08 -20.14 -13.19
N ALA A 580 1.32 -21.34 -12.66
CA ALA A 580 1.95 -21.55 -11.36
C ALA A 580 3.46 -21.73 -11.54
N PHE A 581 4.25 -20.78 -11.03
CA PHE A 581 5.72 -20.76 -11.14
C PHE A 581 6.43 -20.70 -9.78
N SER A 582 5.69 -20.51 -8.68
CA SER A 582 6.20 -20.56 -7.30
C SER A 582 5.10 -21.03 -6.34
N GLY A 583 5.50 -21.71 -5.25
CA GLY A 583 4.59 -22.06 -4.15
C GLY A 583 4.06 -20.82 -3.43
N ASP A 584 4.92 -19.82 -3.23
CA ASP A 584 4.59 -18.54 -2.58
C ASP A 584 3.74 -17.62 -3.46
N TYR A 585 3.52 -17.97 -4.72
CA TYR A 585 2.63 -17.22 -5.61
C TYR A 585 1.17 -17.69 -5.47
N THR A 586 0.94 -19.01 -5.43
CA THR A 586 -0.38 -19.64 -5.53
C THR A 586 -1.14 -19.56 -4.19
N GLN A 587 -1.71 -18.40 -3.87
CA GLN A 587 -2.28 -18.10 -2.56
C GLN A 587 -3.63 -17.35 -2.64
N LEU A 588 -4.32 -17.29 -1.51
CA LEU A 588 -5.48 -16.42 -1.25
C LEU A 588 -5.02 -15.34 -0.27
N PHE A 589 -5.44 -14.10 -0.52
CA PHE A 589 -5.16 -12.94 0.32
C PHE A 589 -6.48 -12.39 0.84
N ASP A 590 -6.53 -12.02 2.11
CA ASP A 590 -7.74 -11.52 2.72
C ASP A 590 -7.46 -10.48 3.82
N PHE A 591 -8.50 -9.75 4.17
CA PHE A 591 -8.53 -8.91 5.36
C PHE A 591 -9.95 -8.87 5.94
N SER A 592 -10.02 -8.68 7.25
CA SER A 592 -11.29 -8.54 7.97
C SER A 592 -11.90 -7.17 7.75
N THR A 593 -13.20 -7.13 7.50
CA THR A 593 -13.98 -5.88 7.41
C THR A 593 -14.85 -5.67 8.64
N SER A 594 -15.21 -4.43 8.93
CA SER A 594 -16.27 -4.13 9.90
C SER A 594 -17.65 -4.58 9.39
N GLU A 595 -18.62 -4.67 10.29
CA GLU A 595 -20.03 -4.90 9.95
C GLU A 595 -20.63 -3.64 9.30
N LEU A 596 -20.41 -3.49 7.99
CA LEU A 596 -21.05 -2.45 7.20
C LEU A 596 -22.34 -3.00 6.58
N GLN A 597 -23.21 -2.09 6.14
CA GLN A 597 -24.38 -2.50 5.34
C GLN A 597 -23.97 -2.87 3.90
N SER A 598 -22.87 -2.30 3.42
CA SER A 598 -22.40 -2.45 2.04
C SER A 598 -20.89 -2.28 1.96
N LEU A 599 -20.24 -3.08 1.12
CA LEU A 599 -18.83 -2.99 0.76
C LEU A 599 -18.71 -2.48 -0.67
N ASN A 600 -17.99 -1.37 -0.88
CA ASN A 600 -17.79 -0.79 -2.22
C ASN A 600 -16.48 -1.32 -2.81
N PHE A 601 -16.53 -1.84 -4.04
CA PHE A 601 -15.38 -2.36 -4.77
C PHE A 601 -15.09 -1.51 -6.00
N GLN A 602 -13.82 -1.18 -6.18
CA GLN A 602 -13.27 -0.65 -7.42
C GLN A 602 -12.03 -1.49 -7.79
N ILE A 603 -12.08 -2.14 -8.94
CA ILE A 603 -11.08 -3.15 -9.34
C ILE A 603 -10.48 -2.75 -10.69
N PHE A 604 -9.16 -2.63 -10.75
CA PHE A 604 -8.41 -2.43 -11.98
C PHE A 604 -7.77 -3.74 -12.40
N VAL A 605 -8.03 -4.18 -13.63
CA VAL A 605 -7.50 -5.42 -14.20
C VAL A 605 -6.68 -5.10 -15.44
N ASP A 606 -5.40 -5.46 -15.41
CA ASP A 606 -4.48 -5.38 -16.54
C ASP A 606 -4.03 -6.80 -16.95
N GLN A 607 -3.26 -6.92 -18.03
CA GLN A 607 -2.83 -8.19 -18.63
C GLN A 607 -2.18 -9.15 -17.63
N SER A 608 -1.58 -8.64 -16.56
CA SER A 608 -1.00 -9.47 -15.51
C SER A 608 -1.06 -8.87 -14.10
N SER A 609 -2.06 -8.05 -13.83
CA SER A 609 -2.27 -7.47 -12.50
C SER A 609 -3.73 -7.22 -12.18
N VAL A 610 -4.02 -7.20 -10.88
CA VAL A 610 -5.27 -6.75 -10.32
C VAL A 610 -4.98 -5.86 -9.12
N GLU A 611 -5.59 -4.68 -9.08
CA GLU A 611 -5.59 -3.79 -7.90
C GLU A 611 -7.05 -3.58 -7.44
N VAL A 612 -7.35 -4.01 -6.21
CA VAL A 612 -8.68 -3.93 -5.59
C VAL A 612 -8.66 -2.84 -4.53
N PHE A 613 -9.51 -1.82 -4.71
CA PHE A 613 -9.76 -0.75 -3.76
C PHE A 613 -11.12 -0.98 -3.11
N VAL A 614 -11.15 -1.03 -1.78
CA VAL A 614 -12.38 -1.26 -1.00
C VAL A 614 -12.72 -0.02 -0.20
N ASN A 615 -14.02 0.31 -0.16
CA ASN A 615 -14.58 1.44 0.60
C ASN A 615 -13.87 2.76 0.31
N ASP A 616 -13.81 3.13 -0.97
CA ASP A 616 -13.15 4.34 -1.43
C ASP A 616 -11.67 4.42 -1.00
N GLY A 617 -10.99 3.26 -1.01
CA GLY A 617 -9.55 3.18 -0.83
C GLY A 617 -9.09 3.09 0.61
N GLU A 618 -9.97 2.72 1.54
CA GLU A 618 -9.62 2.44 2.94
C GLU A 618 -8.70 1.21 3.04
N GLU A 619 -9.05 0.16 2.32
CA GLU A 619 -8.32 -1.12 2.32
C GLU A 619 -8.09 -1.61 0.89
N LEU A 620 -6.93 -2.24 0.66
CA LEU A 620 -6.48 -2.59 -0.69
C LEU A 620 -5.92 -4.02 -0.75
N ILE A 621 -6.09 -4.65 -1.92
CA ILE A 621 -5.36 -5.86 -2.31
C ILE A 621 -4.80 -5.68 -3.72
N SER A 622 -3.47 -5.62 -3.87
CA SER A 622 -2.78 -5.59 -5.15
C SER A 622 -2.03 -6.90 -5.39
N ALA A 623 -2.29 -7.52 -6.55
CA ALA A 623 -1.72 -8.81 -6.90
C ALA A 623 -1.41 -8.94 -8.39
N ARG A 624 -0.25 -9.50 -8.71
CA ARG A 624 0.06 -10.02 -10.04
C ARG A 624 -0.77 -11.27 -10.32
N ILE A 625 -1.26 -11.39 -11.54
CA ILE A 625 -1.93 -12.57 -12.09
C ILE A 625 -1.27 -12.97 -13.40
N PHE A 626 -1.26 -14.25 -13.77
CA PHE A 626 -0.64 -14.70 -15.04
C PHE A 626 -1.57 -15.63 -15.81
N PRO A 627 -2.72 -15.11 -16.31
CA PRO A 627 -3.76 -15.93 -16.92
C PRO A 627 -3.27 -16.71 -18.15
N THR A 628 -3.98 -17.78 -18.52
CA THR A 628 -3.72 -18.45 -19.80
C THR A 628 -4.10 -17.55 -20.97
N SER A 629 -3.49 -17.78 -22.14
CA SER A 629 -3.84 -17.05 -23.36
C SER A 629 -5.31 -17.29 -23.71
N GLY A 630 -6.13 -16.23 -23.70
CA GLY A 630 -7.57 -16.32 -23.96
C GLY A 630 -8.46 -16.20 -22.72
N ALA A 631 -7.87 -16.18 -21.52
CA ALA A 631 -8.60 -16.05 -20.27
C ALA A 631 -9.05 -14.59 -20.01
N THR A 632 -10.14 -14.19 -20.66
CA THR A 632 -10.77 -12.86 -20.54
C THR A 632 -12.18 -12.92 -19.95
N GLY A 633 -12.65 -14.11 -19.56
CA GLY A 633 -13.98 -14.30 -18.99
C GLY A 633 -14.17 -13.47 -17.71
N LEU A 634 -15.36 -12.87 -17.61
CA LEU A 634 -15.77 -12.02 -16.50
C LEU A 634 -17.21 -12.35 -16.13
N ARG A 635 -17.46 -12.63 -14.84
CA ARG A 635 -18.82 -12.87 -14.31
C ARG A 635 -18.91 -12.56 -12.82
N PHE A 636 -20.08 -12.14 -12.39
CA PHE A 636 -20.43 -11.96 -10.98
C PHE A 636 -21.08 -13.21 -10.40
N TYR A 637 -20.93 -13.41 -9.10
CA TYR A 637 -21.59 -14.45 -8.31
C TYR A 637 -22.09 -13.86 -6.99
N GLY A 638 -23.10 -14.50 -6.41
CA GLY A 638 -23.69 -14.07 -5.14
C GLY A 638 -25.10 -14.58 -4.96
N ASP A 639 -25.68 -14.24 -3.81
CA ASP A 639 -27.10 -14.46 -3.54
C ASP A 639 -27.96 -13.36 -4.20
N VAL A 640 -29.28 -13.56 -4.25
CA VAL A 640 -30.20 -12.59 -4.84
C VAL A 640 -30.12 -11.26 -4.08
N GLY A 641 -29.81 -10.18 -4.81
CA GLY A 641 -29.71 -8.83 -4.23
C GLY A 641 -28.40 -8.55 -3.49
N SER A 642 -27.40 -9.43 -3.56
CA SER A 642 -26.05 -9.15 -3.04
C SER A 642 -25.33 -8.09 -3.88
N ILE A 643 -25.53 -8.11 -5.20
CA ILE A 643 -24.99 -7.14 -6.17
C ILE A 643 -26.11 -6.79 -7.15
N THR A 644 -26.40 -5.50 -7.30
CA THR A 644 -27.52 -5.03 -8.13
C THR A 644 -27.12 -4.02 -9.20
N GLU A 645 -25.90 -3.51 -9.14
CA GLU A 645 -25.35 -2.55 -10.08
C GLU A 645 -23.87 -2.79 -10.31
N VAL A 646 -23.45 -2.74 -11.58
CA VAL A 646 -22.05 -2.82 -12.00
C VAL A 646 -21.78 -1.75 -13.03
N SER A 647 -20.69 -1.00 -12.82
CA SER A 647 -20.07 -0.16 -13.86
C SER A 647 -18.80 -0.83 -14.37
N HIS A 648 -18.64 -0.90 -15.68
CA HIS A 648 -17.47 -1.46 -16.35
C HIS A 648 -16.92 -0.47 -17.37
N PHE A 649 -15.63 -0.20 -17.30
CA PHE A 649 -14.92 0.73 -18.17
C PHE A 649 -13.78 -0.01 -18.88
N GLU A 650 -13.74 -0.02 -20.22
CA GLU A 650 -12.49 -0.44 -20.90
C GLU A 650 -11.42 0.61 -20.66
N TYR A 651 -10.15 0.21 -20.64
CA TYR A 651 -9.02 1.12 -20.47
C TYR A 651 -8.17 1.21 -21.73
N GLY A 652 -7.73 2.42 -22.07
CA GLY A 652 -6.72 2.67 -23.10
C GLY A 652 -5.34 2.19 -22.65
N ASN A 653 -4.45 1.91 -23.61
CA ASN A 653 -3.06 1.57 -23.30
C ASN A 653 -2.20 2.83 -23.28
N ILE A 654 -1.17 2.84 -22.43
CA ILE A 654 -0.26 3.98 -22.25
C ILE A 654 0.94 3.93 -23.19
N TRP A 655 1.11 2.83 -23.92
CA TRP A 655 2.28 2.58 -24.76
C TRP A 655 2.07 3.10 -26.17
N ARG A 656 3.15 3.60 -26.78
CA ARG A 656 3.09 4.19 -28.11
C ARG A 656 3.17 3.10 -29.19
N GLY A 657 2.03 2.67 -29.72
CA GLY A 657 1.99 2.09 -31.06
C GLY A 657 2.09 3.20 -32.11
N GLU A 658 3.00 3.06 -33.10
CA GLU A 658 3.25 3.88 -34.30
C GLU A 658 2.77 5.35 -34.28
N GLU A 659 3.68 6.29 -34.59
CA GLU A 659 3.39 7.71 -34.84
C GLU A 659 2.13 7.96 -35.69
N ALA A 660 0.96 7.98 -35.05
CA ALA A 660 0.07 9.09 -35.27
C ALA A 660 0.75 10.25 -34.54
N LEU A 661 1.41 11.11 -35.30
CA LEU A 661 1.32 12.54 -35.03
C LEU A 661 -0.17 12.90 -34.97
N VAL A 662 -0.84 12.52 -33.88
CA VAL A 662 -1.81 13.38 -33.26
C VAL A 662 -0.94 14.54 -32.85
N THR A 663 -0.80 15.51 -33.75
CA THR A 663 -0.74 16.87 -33.28
C THR A 663 -1.81 16.93 -32.20
N PHE A 664 -1.38 17.14 -30.96
CA PHE A 664 -2.24 17.71 -29.95
C PHE A 664 -2.59 19.10 -30.50
N THR A 665 -3.45 19.11 -31.51
CA THR A 665 -4.35 20.20 -31.77
C THR A 665 -5.36 19.95 -30.67
N PRO A 666 -5.33 20.69 -29.55
CA PRO A 666 -6.35 20.55 -28.53
C PRO A 666 -7.68 20.59 -29.27
N LYS A 667 -8.38 19.45 -29.34
CA LYS A 667 -9.70 19.38 -29.94
C LYS A 667 -10.56 20.21 -29.00
N SER A 668 -10.78 21.46 -29.40
CA SER A 668 -11.53 22.52 -28.73
C SER A 668 -11.22 22.67 -27.24
N ARG A 669 -10.46 23.71 -26.88
CA ARG A 669 -10.48 24.23 -25.51
C ARG A 669 -11.92 24.63 -25.18
N VAL A 670 -12.70 23.71 -24.59
CA VAL A 670 -13.93 24.11 -23.90
C VAL A 670 -13.47 24.92 -22.71
N LYS A 671 -13.75 26.22 -22.75
CA LYS A 671 -13.42 27.12 -21.65
C LYS A 671 -14.65 27.32 -20.81
N ILE A 672 -14.55 27.00 -19.53
CA ILE A 672 -15.58 27.31 -18.55
C ILE A 672 -15.11 28.54 -17.79
N PHE A 673 -15.89 29.61 -17.86
CA PHE A 673 -15.69 30.81 -17.06
C PHE A 673 -16.75 30.81 -15.96
N PRO A 674 -16.41 30.32 -14.76
CA PRO A 674 -17.33 30.36 -13.65
C PRO A 674 -17.49 31.81 -13.17
N ASN A 675 -18.72 32.19 -12.83
CA ASN A 675 -19.03 33.34 -11.99
C ASN A 675 -19.81 32.82 -10.76
N PRO A 676 -19.10 32.23 -9.78
CA PRO A 676 -19.67 31.60 -8.59
C PRO A 676 -20.64 32.51 -7.84
N SER A 677 -20.28 33.79 -7.71
CA SER A 677 -21.05 34.82 -6.99
C SER A 677 -22.44 35.10 -7.55
N GLN A 678 -22.76 34.60 -8.75
CA GLN A 678 -24.08 34.73 -9.38
C GLN A 678 -24.67 33.38 -9.82
N GLY A 679 -24.03 32.25 -9.49
CA GLY A 679 -24.45 30.93 -9.96
C GLY A 679 -24.45 30.79 -11.48
N LYS A 680 -23.55 31.50 -12.19
CA LYS A 680 -23.48 31.51 -13.66
C LYS A 680 -22.19 30.87 -14.15
N PHE A 681 -22.29 30.14 -15.27
CA PHE A 681 -21.14 29.54 -15.94
C PHE A 681 -21.21 29.85 -17.43
N ARG A 682 -20.16 30.45 -17.98
CA ARG A 682 -20.04 30.64 -19.43
C ARG A 682 -19.19 29.51 -20.01
N VAL A 683 -19.76 28.77 -20.94
CA VAL A 683 -19.10 27.69 -21.68
C VAL A 683 -18.79 28.21 -23.07
N GLU A 684 -17.54 28.18 -23.47
CA GLU A 684 -17.10 28.54 -24.82
C GLU A 684 -16.40 27.40 -25.51
N GLY A 685 -16.34 27.44 -26.85
CA GLY A 685 -15.63 26.45 -27.64
C GLY A 685 -16.44 25.20 -27.99
N VAL A 686 -17.72 25.15 -27.62
CA VAL A 686 -18.69 24.10 -27.98
C VAL A 686 -19.62 24.64 -29.08
N LYS A 687 -19.61 24.03 -30.28
CA LYS A 687 -20.41 24.49 -31.44
C LYS A 687 -21.88 24.00 -31.40
N SER A 688 -22.11 22.83 -30.81
CA SER A 688 -23.44 22.25 -30.58
C SER A 688 -23.39 21.51 -29.26
N LEU A 689 -24.40 21.68 -28.42
CA LEU A 689 -24.45 21.09 -27.10
C LEU A 689 -25.59 20.05 -27.07
N ALA A 690 -25.27 18.80 -26.73
CA ALA A 690 -26.25 17.73 -26.66
C ALA A 690 -26.90 17.66 -25.27
N HIS A 691 -26.09 17.78 -24.21
CA HIS A 691 -26.57 17.73 -22.83
C HIS A 691 -25.61 18.44 -21.86
N VAL A 692 -26.13 18.96 -20.76
CA VAL A 692 -25.38 19.50 -19.61
C VAL A 692 -25.90 18.84 -18.34
N GLU A 693 -24.99 18.43 -17.46
CA GLU A 693 -25.33 18.02 -16.09
C GLU A 693 -24.59 18.93 -15.09
N LEU A 694 -25.31 19.37 -14.06
CA LEU A 694 -24.73 19.94 -12.85
C LEU A 694 -24.99 18.95 -11.73
N ILE A 695 -23.94 18.42 -11.11
CA ILE A 695 -24.05 17.36 -10.10
C ILE A 695 -23.40 17.87 -8.81
N GLY A 696 -24.13 17.86 -7.70
CA GLY A 696 -23.55 18.15 -6.39
C GLY A 696 -22.65 17.03 -5.89
N MET A 697 -21.79 17.29 -4.91
CA MET A 697 -20.87 16.27 -4.36
C MET A 697 -21.59 15.05 -3.74
N SER A 698 -22.85 15.20 -3.34
CA SER A 698 -23.72 14.10 -2.90
C SER A 698 -24.37 13.31 -4.06
N GLY A 699 -24.02 13.60 -5.31
CA GLY A 699 -24.52 12.90 -6.51
C GLY A 699 -25.88 13.37 -7.03
N ASN A 700 -26.51 14.37 -6.41
CA ASN A 700 -27.79 14.92 -6.84
C ASN A 700 -27.64 15.88 -8.03
N ARG A 701 -28.54 15.78 -9.02
CA ARG A 701 -28.60 16.70 -10.15
C ARG A 701 -29.20 18.05 -9.73
N LEU A 702 -28.51 19.14 -10.04
CA LEU A 702 -28.92 20.50 -9.72
C LEU A 702 -29.72 21.09 -10.90
N PRO A 703 -30.84 21.80 -10.64
CA PRO A 703 -31.62 22.45 -11.68
C PRO A 703 -30.92 23.71 -12.22
N PHE A 704 -31.02 23.94 -13.53
CA PHE A 704 -30.42 25.08 -14.20
C PHE A 704 -31.19 25.47 -15.46
N THR A 705 -30.96 26.70 -15.89
CA THR A 705 -31.36 27.22 -17.19
C THR A 705 -30.13 27.44 -18.07
N ILE A 706 -30.28 27.16 -19.38
CA ILE A 706 -29.22 27.35 -20.37
C ILE A 706 -29.68 28.29 -21.48
N SER A 707 -28.81 29.21 -21.89
CA SER A 707 -29.07 30.13 -23.00
C SER A 707 -27.88 30.24 -23.95
N THR A 708 -28.15 30.38 -25.24
CA THR A 708 -27.10 30.55 -26.26
C THR A 708 -26.60 32.00 -26.28
N LYS A 709 -25.28 32.19 -26.36
CA LYS A 709 -24.59 33.49 -26.49
C LYS A 709 -23.69 33.47 -27.73
N ASN A 710 -23.19 34.65 -28.14
CA ASN A 710 -22.37 34.80 -29.37
C ASN A 710 -21.12 33.90 -29.43
N GLU A 711 -20.54 33.53 -28.27
CA GLU A 711 -19.31 32.72 -28.18
C GLU A 711 -19.50 31.37 -27.45
N GLY A 712 -20.75 30.93 -27.20
CA GLY A 712 -21.05 29.65 -26.56
C GLY A 712 -22.37 29.62 -25.80
N TYR A 713 -22.38 29.07 -24.58
CA TYR A 713 -23.55 28.88 -23.74
C TYR A 713 -23.38 29.55 -22.37
N GLU A 714 -24.46 30.08 -21.82
CA GLU A 714 -24.53 30.56 -20.43
C GLU A 714 -25.48 29.65 -19.66
N ILE A 715 -24.97 29.03 -18.60
CA ILE A 715 -25.71 28.17 -17.67
C ILE A 715 -25.92 28.95 -16.38
N VAL A 716 -27.14 28.97 -15.87
CA VAL A 716 -27.52 29.66 -14.63
C VAL A 716 -28.21 28.67 -13.72
N LEU A 717 -27.71 28.50 -12.50
CA LEU A 717 -28.38 27.69 -11.49
C LEU A 717 -29.71 28.32 -11.11
N ASP A 718 -30.77 27.52 -11.07
CA ASP A 718 -32.12 28.03 -10.79
C ASP A 718 -32.31 28.40 -9.30
N ASN A 719 -31.35 28.03 -8.45
CA ASN A 719 -31.36 28.31 -7.02
C ASN A 719 -30.00 28.89 -6.60
N GLU A 720 -29.94 30.21 -6.38
CA GLU A 720 -28.70 30.95 -6.08
C GLU A 720 -28.05 30.60 -4.72
N THR A 721 -28.60 29.63 -3.97
CA THR A 721 -28.18 29.27 -2.60
C THR A 721 -27.36 27.98 -2.50
N TYR A 722 -26.96 27.35 -3.61
CA TYR A 722 -26.02 26.23 -3.52
C TYR A 722 -24.61 26.76 -3.21
N SER A 723 -24.07 26.35 -2.06
CA SER A 723 -22.68 26.61 -1.66
C SER A 723 -21.91 25.30 -1.63
N GLY A 724 -20.84 25.17 -2.40
CA GLY A 724 -20.03 23.95 -2.45
C GLY A 724 -19.53 23.59 -3.84
N VAL A 725 -18.82 22.46 -3.94
CA VAL A 725 -18.30 21.97 -5.21
C VAL A 725 -19.43 21.38 -6.06
N ILE A 726 -19.47 21.74 -7.34
CA ILE A 726 -20.37 21.23 -8.35
C ILE A 726 -19.52 20.60 -9.46
N ILE A 727 -19.93 19.44 -9.95
CA ILE A 727 -19.41 18.88 -11.18
C ILE A 727 -20.24 19.43 -12.33
N LEU A 728 -19.63 20.25 -13.19
CA LEU A 728 -20.19 20.62 -14.49
C LEU A 728 -19.72 19.61 -15.53
N ARG A 729 -20.67 18.86 -16.10
CA ARG A 729 -20.43 17.93 -17.20
C ARG A 729 -21.08 18.45 -18.47
N ILE A 730 -20.30 18.52 -19.54
CA ILE A 730 -20.76 18.96 -20.86
C ILE A 730 -20.63 17.81 -21.83
N VAL A 731 -21.75 17.44 -22.45
CA VAL A 731 -21.83 16.37 -23.45
C VAL A 731 -22.15 16.98 -24.80
N ALA A 732 -21.36 16.66 -25.81
CA ALA A 732 -21.77 16.82 -27.21
C ALA A 732 -21.34 15.62 -28.05
N ASP A 733 -22.06 15.39 -29.15
CA ASP A 733 -21.84 14.25 -30.05
C ASP A 733 -21.82 12.88 -29.31
N ASN A 734 -22.67 12.73 -28.28
CA ASN A 734 -22.74 11.56 -27.39
C ASN A 734 -21.44 11.24 -26.62
N GLN A 735 -20.53 12.20 -26.45
CA GLN A 735 -19.33 12.07 -25.63
C GLN A 735 -19.26 13.18 -24.58
N ILE A 736 -18.70 12.87 -23.40
CA ILE A 736 -18.36 13.90 -22.41
C ILE A 736 -17.17 14.68 -22.97
N ILE A 737 -17.37 15.96 -23.24
CA ILE A 737 -16.34 16.83 -23.83
C ILE A 737 -15.54 17.53 -22.73
N THR A 738 -16.16 17.78 -21.58
CA THR A 738 -15.46 18.24 -20.38
C THR A 738 -16.27 17.91 -19.13
N GLU A 739 -15.55 17.57 -18.07
CA GLU A 739 -16.06 17.47 -16.71
C GLU A 739 -15.15 18.33 -15.82
N GLN A 740 -15.71 19.28 -15.09
CA GLN A 740 -14.94 20.18 -14.25
C GLN A 740 -15.60 20.37 -12.89
N LEU A 741 -14.78 20.28 -11.84
CA LEU A 741 -15.15 20.69 -10.49
C LEU A 741 -15.16 22.22 -10.41
N ILE A 742 -16.29 22.80 -10.05
CA ILE A 742 -16.48 24.24 -9.90
C ILE A 742 -16.88 24.51 -8.46
N ASN A 743 -16.12 25.35 -7.77
CA ASN A 743 -16.48 25.80 -6.43
C ASN A 743 -17.44 26.99 -6.54
N GLN A 744 -18.67 26.85 -6.01
CA GLN A 744 -19.68 27.90 -5.96
C GLN A 744 -19.70 28.61 -4.61
#